data_AF-A0A524E591-F1
#
_entry.id   AF-A0A524E591-F1
#
_cell.length_a   1.000
_cell.length_b   1.000
_cell.length_c   1.000
_cell.angle_alpha   90.00
_cell.angle_beta   90.00
_cell.angle_gamma   90.00
#
_symmetry.space_group_name_H-M   'P 1'
#
loop_
_entity.id
_entity.type
_entity.pdbx_description
1 polymer ?
#
loop_
_entity_poly.entity_id
_entity_poly.type
_entity_poly.pdbx_seq_one_letter_code
_entity_poly.pdbx_strand_id
1 'polypeptide(L)'
;MSNSDQFDQIKERIKLGIKNKQIDFKNINKLIASHSFTYLDIFQEVRQRFKNIQDRKNVKHYGEIFSVVANYFKSIKDERIKELDFLLTKEFIREILDDLVEKFVLEKLCVECKSGNVVKIANPFDESKIAYFCNDCQKRVQIYQNVRHLSIFLLYLEKWITDEENNEEKEQYIHPRDYYREFLIYLILDSFEFFRNKGFLNTLLLFYKIINKNELKNERIPNTSQFKGILIENLKLSLTRQDFFDFISGKNYYNNLFGELPKEIHSQIIDTIVLSLRSGEVVKIKHAIEKLTHNNVQDLLSFPSNSKMKKKIENNFYVGLSKCLESKKFENFEKLIDFSIKFDIFIDVSKIPDRFKIISKLHLDCIQNVSIGYQTSSLGEVIEILRFCNKFNLVKRDLNEHELEKIKKIRQDELLMANLKDLFGLNISDSFIHYISEIMPHDLYDFFVNEPYMYYADSDQIINYIKHVFFNQYSIYGLSVRYLSSIEQFIREFKKNYLEFKTQAFEQDQELRLMEFKILYKYRTYFFNVEEERENFTIKKHLISPKNIFKNMNKILAKNNYNFYSLSMVLLGGLGPQGHGFTYSTPKGEVVEICSDIKENEAIIIKYKEFLKRQFLSELNKELRKFKIDDKNISKIIIFLEGVLKGNELINYTKKVQILRKIRSYVNEIKDSTDKITNFRSFIDKISEAMNNILREIKMEDQFRARMDLIDKDLLKSEDIAKLTSLREKSHFDVLRERFFFQYIVDWFYKIYTSQKKI
;
A
#
# COMPACT_ATOMS: atom_id res chain seq x y z
N MET A 1 12.16 29.76 -26.96
CA MET A 1 13.55 29.85 -26.47
C MET A 1 14.12 28.46 -26.37
N SER A 2 15.43 28.29 -26.59
CA SER A 2 16.09 26.99 -26.54
C SER A 2 16.61 26.69 -25.13
N ASN A 3 16.85 25.42 -24.81
CA ASN A 3 17.51 25.03 -23.56
C ASN A 3 19.02 25.32 -23.56
N SER A 4 19.61 25.88 -24.62
CA SER A 4 21.00 26.42 -24.58
C SER A 4 20.99 27.74 -23.84
N ASP A 5 20.22 28.69 -24.38
CA ASP A 5 20.12 30.09 -23.95
C ASP A 5 19.88 30.20 -22.43
N GLN A 6 19.18 29.22 -21.85
CA GLN A 6 18.80 29.14 -20.44
C GLN A 6 19.90 28.63 -19.51
N PHE A 7 20.84 27.78 -19.96
CA PHE A 7 22.02 27.40 -19.15
C PHE A 7 23.11 28.47 -19.21
N ASP A 8 23.28 29.11 -20.37
CA ASP A 8 24.21 30.22 -20.51
C ASP A 8 23.73 31.43 -19.69
N GLN A 9 22.41 31.66 -19.59
CA GLN A 9 21.81 32.58 -18.60
C GLN A 9 22.08 32.20 -17.14
N ILE A 10 22.27 30.92 -16.80
CA ILE A 10 22.64 30.51 -15.43
C ILE A 10 24.13 30.77 -15.19
N LYS A 11 25.01 30.44 -16.15
CA LYS A 11 26.44 30.81 -16.11
C LYS A 11 26.60 32.31 -15.93
N GLU A 12 26.03 33.12 -16.82
CA GLU A 12 26.15 34.58 -16.79
C GLU A 12 25.56 35.21 -15.51
N ARG A 13 24.48 34.66 -14.94
CA ARG A 13 23.95 35.15 -13.65
C ARG A 13 24.83 34.79 -12.45
N ILE A 14 25.54 33.66 -12.48
CA ILE A 14 26.57 33.34 -11.49
C ILE A 14 27.75 34.30 -11.64
N LYS A 15 28.24 34.52 -12.87
CA LYS A 15 29.32 35.48 -13.17
C LYS A 15 28.98 36.92 -12.78
N LEU A 16 27.76 37.39 -13.06
CA LEU A 16 27.24 38.69 -12.62
C LEU A 16 27.11 38.78 -11.09
N GLY A 17 26.65 37.72 -10.42
CA GLY A 17 26.56 37.69 -8.97
C GLY A 17 27.93 37.77 -8.28
N ILE A 18 28.92 37.07 -8.83
CA ILE A 18 30.34 37.16 -8.43
C ILE A 18 30.86 38.59 -8.65
N LYS A 19 30.68 39.16 -9.85
CA LYS A 19 31.11 40.53 -10.20
C LYS A 19 30.51 41.60 -9.28
N ASN A 20 29.27 41.39 -8.83
CA ASN A 20 28.52 42.34 -7.99
C ASN A 20 28.59 42.02 -6.48
N LYS A 21 29.43 41.05 -6.06
CA LYS A 21 29.52 40.54 -4.68
C LYS A 21 28.20 40.03 -4.05
N GLN A 22 27.18 39.71 -4.85
CA GLN A 22 25.89 39.22 -4.36
C GLN A 22 25.32 38.14 -5.30
N ILE A 23 25.22 36.91 -4.81
CA ILE A 23 24.64 35.78 -5.55
C ILE A 23 23.16 35.62 -5.16
N ASP A 24 22.23 35.90 -6.08
CA ASP A 24 20.79 35.70 -5.83
C ASP A 24 20.39 34.23 -5.91
N PHE A 25 20.66 33.51 -4.81
CA PHE A 25 20.21 32.13 -4.62
C PHE A 25 18.69 31.97 -4.70
N LYS A 26 17.88 33.01 -4.46
CA LYS A 26 16.41 32.90 -4.44
C LYS A 26 15.86 32.74 -5.86
N ASN A 27 16.41 33.47 -6.84
CA ASN A 27 16.09 33.25 -8.25
C ASN A 27 16.77 32.01 -8.85
N ILE A 28 18.00 31.66 -8.44
CA ILE A 28 18.65 30.42 -8.87
C ILE A 28 17.83 29.19 -8.43
N ASN A 29 17.34 29.17 -7.18
CA ASN A 29 16.46 28.10 -6.70
C ASN A 29 15.16 28.00 -7.50
N LYS A 30 14.52 29.13 -7.86
CA LYS A 30 13.32 29.13 -8.72
C LYS A 30 13.56 28.53 -10.10
N LEU A 31 14.73 28.80 -10.71
CA LEU A 31 15.10 28.26 -12.04
C LEU A 31 15.44 26.78 -12.02
N ILE A 32 16.00 26.27 -10.91
CA ILE A 32 16.21 24.82 -10.71
C ILE A 32 14.85 24.13 -10.47
N ALA A 33 14.01 24.70 -9.61
CA ALA A 33 12.70 24.17 -9.24
C ALA A 33 11.76 23.96 -10.44
N SER A 34 11.80 24.86 -11.44
CA SER A 34 10.94 24.77 -12.63
C SER A 34 11.36 23.71 -13.65
N HIS A 35 12.49 23.02 -13.45
CA HIS A 35 13.00 22.02 -14.40
C HIS A 35 13.29 20.64 -13.78
N SER A 36 13.56 20.54 -12.48
CA SER A 36 13.68 19.23 -11.80
C SER A 36 13.51 19.35 -10.29
N PHE A 37 12.45 18.71 -9.76
CA PHE A 37 12.21 18.61 -8.32
C PHE A 37 13.38 17.92 -7.60
N THR A 38 13.86 16.80 -8.13
CA THR A 38 14.91 15.98 -7.48
C THR A 38 16.24 16.72 -7.30
N TYR A 39 16.59 17.66 -8.18
CA TYR A 39 17.78 18.51 -7.98
C TYR A 39 17.54 19.64 -6.98
N LEU A 40 16.32 20.19 -6.92
CA LEU A 40 15.93 21.14 -5.88
C LEU A 40 15.97 20.47 -4.49
N ASP A 41 15.46 19.24 -4.37
CA ASP A 41 15.44 18.47 -3.13
C ASP A 41 16.86 18.23 -2.61
N ILE A 42 17.80 17.81 -3.48
CA ILE A 42 19.22 17.65 -3.12
C ILE A 42 19.85 18.99 -2.72
N PHE A 43 19.55 20.09 -3.42
CA PHE A 43 20.06 21.43 -3.09
C PHE A 43 19.56 21.89 -1.71
N GLN A 44 18.27 21.68 -1.42
CA GLN A 44 17.67 22.02 -0.14
C GLN A 44 18.15 21.09 0.99
N GLU A 45 18.28 19.78 0.75
CA GLU A 45 18.81 18.83 1.74
C GLU A 45 20.23 19.18 2.16
N VAL A 46 21.13 19.46 1.21
CA VAL A 46 22.50 19.89 1.50
C VAL A 46 22.50 21.22 2.27
N ARG A 47 21.72 22.21 1.82
CA ARG A 47 21.61 23.53 2.48
C ARG A 47 21.05 23.42 3.90
N GLN A 48 20.07 22.56 4.13
CA GLN A 48 19.44 22.39 5.44
C GLN A 48 20.32 21.57 6.39
N ARG A 49 21.03 20.55 5.88
CA ARG A 49 22.11 19.87 6.62
C ARG A 49 23.21 20.85 7.05
N PHE A 50 23.57 21.82 6.19
CA PHE A 50 24.57 22.84 6.53
C PHE A 50 24.07 23.92 7.49
N LYS A 51 22.80 24.35 7.40
CA LYS A 51 22.17 25.26 8.38
C LYS A 51 22.21 24.72 9.81
N ASN A 52 22.19 23.40 9.97
CA ASN A 52 22.28 22.74 11.27
C ASN A 52 23.73 22.65 11.79
N ILE A 53 24.75 23.04 11.01
CA ILE A 53 26.15 23.13 11.43
C ILE A 53 26.37 24.50 12.12
N GLN A 54 25.79 24.65 13.31
CA GLN A 54 26.13 25.76 14.23
C GLN A 54 27.47 25.51 14.98
N ASP A 55 28.16 24.43 14.68
CA ASP A 55 29.42 24.06 15.33
C ASP A 55 30.59 24.96 14.88
N ARG A 56 30.99 25.85 15.80
CA ARG A 56 32.15 26.74 15.69
C ARG A 56 33.44 26.02 15.27
N LYS A 57 33.61 24.72 15.49
CA LYS A 57 34.77 23.96 14.99
C LYS A 57 34.85 23.93 13.46
N ASN A 58 33.74 23.89 12.73
CA ASN A 58 33.80 23.85 11.26
C ASN A 58 34.14 25.24 10.69
N VAL A 59 33.64 26.32 11.33
CA VAL A 59 34.10 27.69 11.03
C VAL A 59 35.59 27.85 11.35
N LYS A 60 36.06 27.30 12.49
CA LYS A 60 37.48 27.29 12.85
C LYS A 60 38.32 26.48 11.87
N HIS A 61 37.85 25.33 11.41
CA HIS A 61 38.53 24.47 10.45
C HIS A 61 38.71 25.15 9.08
N TYR A 62 37.66 25.80 8.55
CA TYR A 62 37.82 26.66 7.37
C TYR A 62 38.71 27.88 7.65
N GLY A 63 38.68 28.45 8.86
CA GLY A 63 39.65 29.45 9.30
C GLY A 63 41.10 28.94 9.44
N GLU A 64 41.30 27.65 9.70
CA GLU A 64 42.60 26.97 9.73
C GLU A 64 43.10 26.73 8.31
N ILE A 65 42.21 26.37 7.37
CA ILE A 65 42.51 26.28 5.93
C ILE A 65 42.91 27.66 5.39
N PHE A 66 42.08 28.69 5.62
CA PHE A 66 42.38 30.06 5.18
C PHE A 66 43.57 30.68 5.92
N SER A 67 43.86 30.32 7.17
CA SER A 67 45.07 30.80 7.85
C SER A 67 46.33 30.03 7.44
N VAL A 68 46.27 28.76 7.02
CA VAL A 68 47.41 28.11 6.35
C VAL A 68 47.66 28.74 4.98
N VAL A 69 46.62 29.05 4.20
CA VAL A 69 46.76 29.80 2.95
C VAL A 69 47.34 31.21 3.18
N ALA A 70 46.83 31.95 4.18
CA ALA A 70 47.35 33.27 4.54
C ALA A 70 48.77 33.22 5.16
N ASN A 71 49.13 32.14 5.85
CA ASN A 71 50.47 31.95 6.39
C ASN A 71 51.46 31.49 5.31
N TYR A 72 51.02 30.73 4.29
CA TYR A 72 51.79 30.43 3.09
C TYR A 72 52.08 31.72 2.28
N PHE A 73 51.05 32.57 2.11
CA PHE A 73 51.24 33.93 1.57
C PHE A 73 52.09 34.85 2.47
N LYS A 74 52.22 34.58 3.78
CA LYS A 74 53.20 35.27 4.65
C LYS A 74 54.61 34.71 4.52
N SER A 75 54.82 33.40 4.40
CA SER A 75 56.17 32.86 4.16
C SER A 75 56.75 33.32 2.83
N ILE A 76 55.90 33.54 1.82
CA ILE A 76 56.26 34.18 0.54
C ILE A 76 56.64 35.67 0.70
N LYS A 77 56.30 36.30 1.84
CA LYS A 77 56.54 37.73 2.11
C LYS A 77 57.92 38.02 2.71
N ASP A 78 58.55 37.04 3.34
CA ASP A 78 59.77 37.25 4.15
C ASP A 78 61.08 36.96 3.39
N GLU A 79 61.07 36.15 2.32
CA GLU A 79 62.26 35.86 1.49
C GLU A 79 62.22 36.56 0.12
N ARG A 80 63.30 37.29 -0.21
CA ARG A 80 63.31 38.31 -1.28
C ARG A 80 63.98 37.84 -2.57
N ILE A 81 63.20 37.57 -3.64
CA ILE A 81 63.69 37.47 -5.03
C ILE A 81 62.74 38.27 -5.95
N LYS A 82 63.23 38.74 -7.12
CA LYS A 82 62.55 39.71 -8.00
C LYS A 82 62.24 39.19 -9.42
N GLU A 83 61.37 39.96 -10.07
CA GLU A 83 61.17 40.18 -11.52
C GLU A 83 60.23 39.25 -12.32
N LEU A 84 59.48 39.92 -13.22
CA LEU A 84 58.26 39.53 -13.95
C LEU A 84 56.95 39.45 -13.13
N ASP A 85 56.13 40.47 -13.29
CA ASP A 85 55.01 40.78 -12.40
C ASP A 85 53.78 39.87 -12.55
N PHE A 86 53.00 39.78 -11.46
CA PHE A 86 51.65 39.20 -11.46
C PHE A 86 50.80 39.86 -10.37
N LEU A 87 49.67 40.44 -10.76
CA LEU A 87 48.71 41.08 -9.85
C LEU A 87 47.56 40.09 -9.61
N LEU A 88 47.10 39.95 -8.37
CA LEU A 88 45.80 39.33 -8.06
C LEU A 88 44.67 40.29 -8.46
N THR A 89 44.53 40.57 -9.76
CA THR A 89 43.43 41.39 -10.28
C THR A 89 42.08 40.73 -10.03
N LYS A 90 41.04 41.56 -9.98
CA LYS A 90 39.66 41.08 -10.06
C LYS A 90 39.40 40.34 -11.39
N GLU A 91 40.10 40.67 -12.48
CA GLU A 91 40.18 39.83 -13.68
C GLU A 91 40.70 38.42 -13.39
N PHE A 92 41.91 38.22 -12.84
CA PHE A 92 42.49 36.88 -12.66
C PHE A 92 41.67 36.00 -11.70
N ILE A 93 41.15 36.57 -10.62
CA ILE A 93 40.20 35.89 -9.73
C ILE A 93 38.95 35.48 -10.52
N ARG A 94 38.41 36.39 -11.34
CA ARG A 94 37.24 36.11 -12.18
C ARG A 94 37.53 35.12 -13.31
N GLU A 95 38.74 35.07 -13.86
CA GLU A 95 39.15 34.08 -14.87
C GLU A 95 39.22 32.68 -14.25
N ILE A 96 39.83 32.54 -13.06
CA ILE A 96 39.81 31.27 -12.31
C ILE A 96 38.38 30.85 -12.00
N LEU A 97 37.53 31.77 -11.57
CA LEU A 97 36.13 31.46 -11.27
C LEU A 97 35.30 31.14 -12.52
N ASP A 98 35.53 31.84 -13.63
CA ASP A 98 34.89 31.58 -14.92
C ASP A 98 35.28 30.20 -15.46
N ASP A 99 36.59 29.86 -15.42
CA ASP A 99 37.15 28.57 -15.85
C ASP A 99 36.63 27.40 -14.98
N LEU A 100 36.51 27.60 -13.67
CA LEU A 100 35.90 26.62 -12.75
C LEU A 100 34.39 26.50 -12.94
N VAL A 101 33.66 27.61 -13.11
CA VAL A 101 32.22 27.60 -13.43
C VAL A 101 31.98 26.92 -14.78
N GLU A 102 32.86 27.09 -15.76
CA GLU A 102 32.76 26.45 -17.05
C GLU A 102 32.96 24.92 -16.96
N LYS A 103 33.98 24.47 -16.22
CA LYS A 103 34.29 23.04 -15.99
C LYS A 103 33.29 22.32 -15.06
N PHE A 104 32.61 23.05 -14.15
CA PHE A 104 31.58 22.47 -13.27
C PHE A 104 30.14 22.62 -13.80
N VAL A 105 29.85 23.57 -14.71
CA VAL A 105 28.50 23.78 -15.29
C VAL A 105 28.42 23.30 -16.73
N LEU A 106 27.98 22.04 -16.88
CA LEU A 106 27.38 21.46 -18.10
C LEU A 106 28.05 21.83 -19.43
N GLU A 107 29.28 21.36 -19.67
CA GLU A 107 29.78 21.25 -21.04
C GLU A 107 28.92 20.25 -21.83
N LYS A 108 28.47 20.62 -23.03
CA LYS A 108 27.70 19.74 -23.93
C LYS A 108 28.58 18.73 -24.68
N LEU A 109 29.56 18.13 -23.99
CA LEU A 109 30.44 17.16 -24.63
C LEU A 109 29.71 15.83 -24.87
N CYS A 110 29.83 15.34 -26.09
CA CYS A 110 29.53 13.97 -26.45
C CYS A 110 30.33 13.01 -25.56
N VAL A 111 29.66 12.11 -24.83
CA VAL A 111 30.35 11.14 -23.97
C VAL A 111 31.29 10.22 -24.76
N GLU A 112 30.94 9.88 -26.02
CA GLU A 112 31.70 9.01 -26.91
C GLU A 112 32.99 9.67 -27.45
N CYS A 113 32.87 10.81 -28.15
CA CYS A 113 33.97 11.42 -28.91
C CYS A 113 34.48 12.76 -28.34
N LYS A 114 33.92 13.24 -27.21
CA LYS A 114 34.25 14.52 -26.56
C LYS A 114 34.03 15.79 -27.38
N SER A 115 33.48 15.72 -28.59
CA SER A 115 33.04 16.92 -29.31
C SER A 115 31.90 17.65 -28.58
N GLY A 116 31.95 18.99 -28.56
CA GLY A 116 30.85 19.86 -28.12
C GLY A 116 29.74 20.07 -29.16
N ASN A 117 29.88 19.53 -30.38
CA ASN A 117 28.92 19.67 -31.49
C ASN A 117 27.72 18.72 -31.31
N VAL A 118 26.97 18.93 -30.22
CA VAL A 118 25.85 18.08 -29.78
C VAL A 118 24.53 18.84 -29.89
N VAL A 119 23.70 18.42 -30.84
CA VAL A 119 22.38 18.98 -31.11
C VAL A 119 21.28 18.27 -30.33
N LYS A 120 20.19 19.00 -30.06
CA LYS A 120 18.97 18.49 -29.42
C LYS A 120 18.00 18.02 -30.50
N ILE A 121 17.48 16.78 -30.37
CA ILE A 121 16.42 16.25 -31.24
C ILE A 121 15.22 15.88 -30.38
N ALA A 122 14.00 16.13 -30.86
CA ALA A 122 12.80 15.55 -30.25
C ALA A 122 12.78 14.03 -30.46
N ASN A 123 12.30 13.26 -29.47
CA ASN A 123 12.12 11.82 -29.65
C ASN A 123 10.90 11.57 -30.55
N PRO A 124 11.01 10.89 -31.71
CA PRO A 124 9.96 10.84 -32.74
C PRO A 124 8.67 10.10 -32.33
N PHE A 125 8.61 9.55 -31.12
CA PHE A 125 7.43 8.89 -30.56
C PHE A 125 6.89 9.57 -29.29
N ASP A 126 7.55 10.63 -28.80
CA ASP A 126 7.17 11.36 -27.59
C ASP A 126 7.88 12.72 -27.52
N GLU A 127 7.19 13.79 -27.90
CA GLU A 127 7.75 15.15 -27.94
C GLU A 127 8.17 15.68 -26.55
N SER A 128 7.65 15.10 -25.45
CA SER A 128 8.06 15.47 -24.09
C SER A 128 9.46 14.93 -23.74
N LYS A 129 9.95 13.92 -24.47
CA LYS A 129 11.23 13.25 -24.21
C LYS A 129 12.32 13.76 -25.15
N ILE A 130 13.37 14.33 -24.57
CA ILE A 130 14.48 14.93 -25.29
C ILE A 130 15.54 13.88 -25.64
N ALA A 131 16.04 13.90 -26.88
CA ALA A 131 17.25 13.21 -27.30
C ALA A 131 18.38 14.21 -27.56
N TYR A 132 19.62 13.75 -27.42
CA TYR A 132 20.82 14.48 -27.84
C TYR A 132 21.61 13.64 -28.83
N PHE A 133 22.20 14.29 -29.81
CA PHE A 133 22.88 13.65 -30.94
C PHE A 133 24.15 14.45 -31.26
N CYS A 134 25.28 13.78 -31.41
CA CYS A 134 26.53 14.44 -31.78
C CYS A 134 26.69 14.41 -33.31
N ASN A 135 26.85 15.58 -33.91
CA ASN A 135 27.05 15.71 -35.36
C ASN A 135 28.40 15.12 -35.81
N ASP A 136 29.43 15.19 -34.96
CA ASP A 136 30.79 14.77 -35.35
C ASP A 136 30.99 13.26 -35.29
N CYS A 137 30.26 12.55 -34.43
CA CYS A 137 30.29 11.07 -34.38
C CYS A 137 28.98 10.40 -34.82
N GLN A 138 28.00 11.17 -35.32
CA GLN A 138 26.72 10.72 -35.88
C GLN A 138 25.97 9.69 -35.01
N LYS A 139 25.96 9.90 -33.68
CA LYS A 139 25.31 9.01 -32.69
C LYS A 139 24.37 9.78 -31.76
N ARG A 140 23.31 9.10 -31.31
CA ARG A 140 22.52 9.51 -30.14
C ARG A 140 23.36 9.30 -28.88
N VAL A 141 23.52 10.34 -28.06
CA VAL A 141 24.50 10.40 -26.97
C VAL A 141 23.87 10.87 -25.67
N GLN A 142 24.46 10.47 -24.54
CA GLN A 142 24.24 11.14 -23.27
C GLN A 142 25.17 12.37 -23.17
N ILE A 143 24.73 13.41 -22.45
CA ILE A 143 25.58 14.56 -22.11
C ILE A 143 26.25 14.30 -20.76
N TYR A 144 27.48 14.75 -20.58
CA TYR A 144 28.12 14.79 -19.26
C TYR A 144 27.43 15.83 -18.34
N GLN A 145 26.93 15.41 -17.18
CA GLN A 145 26.19 16.29 -16.26
C GLN A 145 26.84 16.39 -14.87
N ASN A 146 27.64 17.44 -14.65
CA ASN A 146 28.45 17.62 -13.43
C ASN A 146 27.74 18.43 -12.31
N VAL A 147 26.44 18.73 -12.48
CA VAL A 147 25.64 19.68 -11.65
C VAL A 147 25.65 19.32 -10.15
N ARG A 148 25.84 18.05 -9.79
CA ARG A 148 25.77 17.54 -8.41
C ARG A 148 26.83 18.14 -7.47
N HIS A 149 27.88 18.75 -8.01
CA HIS A 149 28.96 19.40 -7.26
C HIS A 149 28.83 20.93 -7.18
N LEU A 150 28.04 21.54 -8.08
CA LEU A 150 27.85 22.99 -8.19
C LEU A 150 27.34 23.62 -6.89
N SER A 151 26.44 22.94 -6.18
CA SER A 151 25.86 23.42 -4.92
C SER A 151 26.89 23.63 -3.82
N ILE A 152 27.94 22.80 -3.77
CA ILE A 152 29.01 22.89 -2.76
C ILE A 152 29.98 24.01 -3.14
N PHE A 153 30.34 24.10 -4.42
CA PHE A 153 31.22 25.14 -4.95
C PHE A 153 30.64 26.56 -4.77
N LEU A 154 29.35 26.76 -5.08
CA LEU A 154 28.70 28.07 -4.92
C LEU A 154 28.59 28.54 -3.47
N LEU A 155 28.48 27.62 -2.49
CA LEU A 155 28.43 27.97 -1.06
C LEU A 155 29.81 28.34 -0.49
N TYR A 156 30.88 27.73 -1.00
CA TYR A 156 32.25 28.16 -0.71
C TYR A 156 32.53 29.58 -1.27
N LEU A 157 32.07 29.82 -2.51
CA LEU A 157 32.13 31.10 -3.20
C LEU A 157 31.41 32.24 -2.48
N GLU A 158 30.16 32.01 -2.06
CA GLU A 158 29.34 32.99 -1.31
C GLU A 158 30.06 33.49 -0.06
N LYS A 159 30.68 32.57 0.71
CA LYS A 159 31.39 32.93 1.94
C LYS A 159 32.71 33.66 1.67
N TRP A 160 33.48 33.21 0.67
CA TRP A 160 34.74 33.85 0.32
C TRP A 160 34.56 35.31 -0.13
N ILE A 161 33.48 35.60 -0.85
CA ILE A 161 33.10 36.95 -1.29
C ILE A 161 32.66 37.87 -0.12
N THR A 162 32.24 37.32 1.02
CA THR A 162 31.63 38.06 2.13
C THR A 162 32.54 38.26 3.36
N ASP A 163 33.63 37.49 3.51
CA ASP A 163 34.63 37.68 4.58
C ASP A 163 35.65 38.83 4.29
N GLU A 164 35.46 39.62 3.24
CA GLU A 164 36.46 40.60 2.72
C GLU A 164 36.54 41.93 3.52
N GLU A 165 35.87 42.08 4.67
CA GLU A 165 35.88 43.31 5.48
C GLU A 165 37.17 43.53 6.31
N ASN A 166 38.15 42.63 6.24
CA ASN A 166 39.44 42.79 6.93
C ASN A 166 40.63 42.40 6.02
N ASN A 167 41.22 43.38 5.34
CA ASN A 167 42.68 43.59 5.22
C ASN A 167 42.95 44.85 4.36
N GLU A 168 43.65 45.83 4.92
CA GLU A 168 44.14 46.98 4.15
C GLU A 168 45.41 46.66 3.34
N GLU A 169 45.71 47.57 2.42
CA GLU A 169 46.69 47.49 1.33
C GLU A 169 48.10 47.00 1.68
N LYS A 170 48.70 46.24 0.75
CA LYS A 170 50.03 46.58 0.17
C LYS A 170 50.35 45.79 -1.09
N GLU A 171 50.84 46.50 -2.10
CA GLU A 171 51.24 45.95 -3.39
C GLU A 171 52.71 45.47 -3.39
N GLN A 172 52.95 44.28 -3.95
CA GLN A 172 54.10 43.94 -4.79
C GLN A 172 53.81 42.61 -5.52
N TYR A 173 54.56 42.30 -6.57
CA TYR A 173 54.17 41.38 -7.66
C TYR A 173 55.08 40.12 -7.73
N ILE A 174 54.92 39.25 -8.77
CA ILE A 174 55.80 38.11 -9.21
C ILE A 174 55.39 36.72 -8.64
N HIS A 175 55.36 35.56 -9.34
CA HIS A 175 55.17 35.14 -10.76
C HIS A 175 54.68 33.66 -10.77
N PRO A 176 53.88 33.12 -11.74
CA PRO A 176 52.79 32.19 -11.32
C PRO A 176 52.90 30.66 -11.57
N ARG A 177 53.87 30.10 -12.32
CA ARG A 177 53.66 28.83 -13.08
C ARG A 177 53.30 27.52 -12.35
N ASP A 178 53.59 27.32 -11.06
CA ASP A 178 53.22 26.09 -10.32
C ASP A 178 52.10 26.28 -9.26
N TYR A 179 51.79 27.51 -8.85
CA TYR A 179 50.84 27.78 -7.76
C TYR A 179 49.41 27.29 -8.03
N TYR A 180 48.97 27.26 -9.30
CA TYR A 180 47.68 26.67 -9.70
C TYR A 180 47.62 25.17 -9.37
N ARG A 181 48.73 24.45 -9.55
CA ARG A 181 48.82 23.01 -9.23
C ARG A 181 48.86 22.79 -7.73
N GLU A 182 49.62 23.58 -6.98
CA GLU A 182 49.66 23.48 -5.51
C GLU A 182 48.33 23.83 -4.86
N PHE A 183 47.63 24.88 -5.31
CA PHE A 183 46.31 25.25 -4.81
C PHE A 183 45.27 24.15 -5.06
N LEU A 184 45.24 23.58 -6.26
CA LEU A 184 44.34 22.45 -6.57
C LEU A 184 44.70 21.19 -5.77
N ILE A 185 45.99 20.89 -5.58
CA ILE A 185 46.44 19.81 -4.69
C ILE A 185 45.94 20.05 -3.26
N TYR A 186 46.06 21.27 -2.73
CA TYR A 186 45.63 21.62 -1.38
C TYR A 186 44.11 21.50 -1.22
N LEU A 187 43.33 22.04 -2.15
CA LEU A 187 41.86 21.97 -2.15
C LEU A 187 41.34 20.52 -2.26
N ILE A 188 42.02 19.69 -3.06
CA ILE A 188 41.71 18.26 -3.21
C ILE A 188 42.09 17.47 -1.95
N LEU A 189 43.23 17.77 -1.34
CA LEU A 189 43.69 17.19 -0.07
C LEU A 189 42.76 17.52 1.10
N ASP A 190 42.37 18.79 1.21
CA ASP A 190 41.49 19.25 2.28
C ASP A 190 40.08 18.69 2.13
N SER A 191 39.54 18.68 0.91
CA SER A 191 38.30 17.97 0.58
C SER A 191 38.40 16.49 0.96
N PHE A 192 39.51 15.84 0.63
CA PHE A 192 39.75 14.43 0.97
C PHE A 192 39.74 14.19 2.48
N GLU A 193 40.44 15.00 3.27
CA GLU A 193 40.45 14.90 4.75
C GLU A 193 39.08 15.26 5.36
N PHE A 194 38.36 16.24 4.82
CA PHE A 194 36.99 16.52 5.24
C PHE A 194 36.08 15.31 5.02
N PHE A 195 36.08 14.71 3.83
CA PHE A 195 35.23 13.56 3.53
C PHE A 195 35.64 12.28 4.27
N ARG A 196 36.94 12.09 4.53
CA ARG A 196 37.47 11.07 5.46
C ARG A 196 36.86 11.22 6.85
N ASN A 197 36.89 12.43 7.42
CA ASN A 197 36.37 12.71 8.75
C ASN A 197 34.83 12.66 8.85
N LYS A 198 34.10 12.65 7.72
CA LYS A 198 32.64 12.43 7.66
C LYS A 198 32.25 11.00 7.22
N GLY A 199 33.22 10.15 6.87
CA GLY A 199 33.00 8.76 6.49
C GLY A 199 32.48 8.52 5.06
N PHE A 200 32.40 9.54 4.19
CA PHE A 200 31.71 9.43 2.89
C PHE A 200 32.58 8.74 1.84
N LEU A 201 32.46 7.42 1.76
CA LEU A 201 33.37 6.52 1.09
C LEU A 201 33.37 6.71 -0.43
N ASN A 202 32.21 6.79 -1.09
CA ASN A 202 32.14 7.09 -2.53
C ASN A 202 32.80 8.43 -2.90
N THR A 203 32.76 9.43 -2.02
CA THR A 203 33.38 10.75 -2.24
C THR A 203 34.90 10.70 -2.02
N LEU A 204 35.36 10.05 -0.95
CA LEU A 204 36.77 9.77 -0.68
C LEU A 204 37.44 9.00 -1.84
N LEU A 205 36.73 7.99 -2.38
CA LEU A 205 37.14 7.24 -3.56
C LEU A 205 37.27 8.11 -4.82
N LEU A 206 36.41 9.12 -4.99
CA LEU A 206 36.48 10.04 -6.13
C LEU A 206 37.72 10.92 -6.03
N PHE A 207 37.98 11.53 -4.86
CA PHE A 207 39.19 12.34 -4.65
C PHE A 207 40.47 11.53 -4.79
N TYR A 208 40.55 10.32 -4.22
CA TYR A 208 41.73 9.45 -4.41
C TYR A 208 41.96 9.05 -5.88
N LYS A 209 40.89 8.76 -6.64
CA LYS A 209 41.01 8.53 -8.10
C LYS A 209 41.53 9.74 -8.86
N ILE A 210 41.10 10.95 -8.48
CA ILE A 210 41.58 12.21 -9.09
C ILE A 210 43.05 12.44 -8.75
N ILE A 211 43.45 12.25 -7.49
CA ILE A 211 44.84 12.34 -7.04
C ILE A 211 45.74 11.38 -7.82
N ASN A 212 45.40 10.10 -7.83
CA ASN A 212 46.21 9.04 -8.42
C ASN A 212 46.29 9.14 -9.94
N LYS A 213 45.17 9.45 -10.63
CA LYS A 213 45.13 9.55 -12.09
C LYS A 213 45.97 10.71 -12.64
N ASN A 214 46.13 11.80 -11.89
CA ASN A 214 46.86 13.00 -12.33
C ASN A 214 48.28 13.09 -11.73
N GLU A 215 48.80 11.98 -11.18
CA GLU A 215 50.12 11.86 -10.54
C GLU A 215 50.43 13.02 -9.58
N LEU A 216 49.44 13.41 -8.77
CA LEU A 216 49.61 14.48 -7.80
C LEU A 216 50.48 13.95 -6.64
N LYS A 217 51.73 14.43 -6.57
CA LYS A 217 52.71 14.09 -5.53
C LYS A 217 52.76 15.22 -4.51
N ASN A 218 52.48 14.90 -3.25
CA ASN A 218 52.59 15.80 -2.10
C ASN A 218 52.71 14.93 -0.83
N GLU A 219 53.50 15.33 0.14
CA GLU A 219 53.78 14.53 1.35
C GLU A 219 52.54 14.27 2.22
N ARG A 220 51.52 15.13 2.11
CA ARG A 220 50.22 14.96 2.81
C ARG A 220 49.27 14.01 2.08
N ILE A 221 49.54 13.63 0.83
CA ILE A 221 48.73 12.65 0.09
C ILE A 221 49.01 11.27 0.68
N PRO A 222 48.00 10.56 1.20
CA PRO A 222 48.21 9.23 1.74
C PRO A 222 48.66 8.29 0.61
N ASN A 223 49.87 7.74 0.75
CA ASN A 223 50.39 6.73 -0.16
C ASN A 223 49.49 5.48 -0.17
N THR A 224 49.70 4.59 -1.14
CA THR A 224 48.88 3.37 -1.35
C THR A 224 48.67 2.53 -0.07
N SER A 225 49.60 2.54 0.89
CA SER A 225 49.47 1.86 2.18
C SER A 225 48.68 2.67 3.22
N GLN A 226 48.93 3.98 3.32
CA GLN A 226 48.17 4.89 4.18
C GLN A 226 46.70 4.98 3.73
N PHE A 227 46.45 5.05 2.42
CA PHE A 227 45.11 5.07 1.85
C PHE A 227 44.35 3.77 2.12
N LYS A 228 45.02 2.61 2.08
CA LYS A 228 44.44 1.31 2.49
C LYS A 228 43.89 1.37 3.92
N GLY A 229 44.60 2.02 4.85
CA GLY A 229 44.14 2.25 6.22
C GLY A 229 42.92 3.18 6.31
N ILE A 230 42.95 4.31 5.59
CA ILE A 230 41.84 5.28 5.53
C ILE A 230 40.59 4.65 4.92
N LEU A 231 40.75 3.80 3.90
CA LEU A 231 39.68 3.06 3.24
C LEU A 231 39.04 2.03 4.20
N ILE A 232 39.86 1.33 5.01
CA ILE A 232 39.39 0.47 6.11
C ILE A 232 38.59 1.28 7.14
N GLU A 233 39.09 2.44 7.58
CA GLU A 233 38.42 3.32 8.55
C GLU A 233 37.04 3.77 8.03
N ASN A 234 36.96 4.24 6.79
CA ASN A 234 35.70 4.70 6.19
C ASN A 234 34.73 3.55 5.87
N LEU A 235 35.22 2.34 5.59
CA LEU A 235 34.40 1.11 5.54
C LEU A 235 33.77 0.81 6.91
N LYS A 236 34.56 0.84 7.99
CA LYS A 236 34.08 0.65 9.37
C LYS A 236 33.02 1.71 9.73
N LEU A 237 33.26 2.99 9.43
CA LEU A 237 32.28 4.08 9.61
C LEU A 237 30.99 3.90 8.79
N SER A 238 31.08 3.34 7.58
CA SER A 238 29.89 3.06 6.75
C SER A 238 29.00 1.98 7.37
N LEU A 239 29.60 0.93 7.93
CA LEU A 239 28.90 -0.11 8.68
C LEU A 239 28.23 0.45 9.95
N THR A 240 28.91 1.33 10.70
CA THR A 240 28.32 2.02 11.86
C THR A 240 27.10 2.87 11.49
N ARG A 241 27.13 3.54 10.33
CA ARG A 241 26.01 4.35 9.80
C ARG A 241 24.88 3.51 9.16
N GLN A 242 25.01 2.18 9.11
CA GLN A 242 24.13 1.26 8.36
C GLN A 242 24.09 1.52 6.84
N ASP A 243 25.08 2.22 6.28
CA ASP A 243 25.13 2.54 4.85
C ASP A 243 25.79 1.39 4.05
N PHE A 244 24.96 0.40 3.73
CA PHE A 244 25.33 -0.72 2.86
C PHE A 244 25.53 -0.30 1.38
N PHE A 245 25.15 0.91 0.96
CA PHE A 245 25.53 1.43 -0.36
C PHE A 245 26.98 1.87 -0.34
N ASP A 246 27.33 2.78 0.57
CA ASP A 246 28.67 3.35 0.70
C ASP A 246 29.70 2.23 0.96
N PHE A 247 29.38 1.34 1.91
CA PHE A 247 30.21 0.18 2.24
C PHE A 247 30.52 -0.73 1.03
N ILE A 248 29.53 -1.11 0.22
CA ILE A 248 29.74 -2.07 -0.87
C ILE A 248 30.50 -1.46 -2.05
N SER A 249 30.26 -0.18 -2.38
CA SER A 249 31.12 0.55 -3.33
C SER A 249 32.59 0.55 -2.90
N GLY A 250 32.84 0.79 -1.60
CA GLY A 250 34.18 0.77 -1.02
C GLY A 250 34.79 -0.63 -0.93
N LYS A 251 34.01 -1.67 -0.61
CA LYS A 251 34.50 -3.07 -0.63
C LYS A 251 34.98 -3.41 -2.03
N ASN A 252 34.18 -3.15 -3.05
CA ASN A 252 34.54 -3.52 -4.42
C ASN A 252 35.80 -2.78 -4.89
N TYR A 253 35.97 -1.50 -4.51
CA TYR A 253 37.20 -0.77 -4.80
C TYR A 253 38.41 -1.28 -3.99
N TYR A 254 38.21 -1.63 -2.72
CA TYR A 254 39.25 -2.22 -1.87
C TYR A 254 39.73 -3.55 -2.45
N ASN A 255 38.81 -4.47 -2.75
CA ASN A 255 39.10 -5.79 -3.31
C ASN A 255 39.91 -5.71 -4.61
N ASN A 256 39.54 -4.78 -5.50
CA ASN A 256 40.19 -4.58 -6.80
C ASN A 256 41.63 -4.03 -6.72
N LEU A 257 42.07 -3.50 -5.57
CA LEU A 257 43.40 -2.87 -5.40
C LEU A 257 44.27 -3.51 -4.31
N PHE A 258 43.66 -4.15 -3.30
CA PHE A 258 44.33 -4.55 -2.07
C PHE A 258 44.13 -6.03 -1.68
N GLY A 259 43.39 -6.80 -2.48
CA GLY A 259 42.98 -8.16 -2.15
C GLY A 259 41.87 -8.19 -1.08
N GLU A 260 41.78 -9.28 -0.33
CA GLU A 260 40.68 -9.49 0.63
C GLU A 260 40.65 -8.46 1.77
N LEU A 261 39.43 -8.15 2.23
CA LEU A 261 39.19 -7.30 3.39
C LEU A 261 39.74 -7.95 4.68
N PRO A 262 40.26 -7.16 5.63
CA PRO A 262 40.63 -7.65 6.96
C PRO A 262 39.45 -8.32 7.66
N LYS A 263 39.70 -9.48 8.28
CA LYS A 263 38.69 -10.28 9.00
C LYS A 263 37.96 -9.50 10.11
N GLU A 264 38.57 -8.44 10.65
CA GLU A 264 37.96 -7.47 11.57
C GLU A 264 36.72 -6.76 11.01
N ILE A 265 36.64 -6.54 9.70
CA ILE A 265 35.49 -5.88 9.07
C ILE A 265 34.31 -6.87 9.02
N HIS A 266 34.57 -8.17 8.93
CA HIS A 266 33.52 -9.19 8.85
C HIS A 266 32.67 -9.24 10.13
N SER A 267 33.26 -9.10 11.33
CA SER A 267 32.48 -9.00 12.56
C SER A 267 31.58 -7.76 12.59
N GLN A 268 32.05 -6.62 12.06
CA GLN A 268 31.26 -5.40 11.99
C GLN A 268 30.08 -5.50 11.00
N ILE A 269 30.25 -6.19 9.86
CA ILE A 269 29.12 -6.48 8.94
C ILE A 269 28.02 -7.24 9.68
N ILE A 270 28.41 -8.25 10.49
CA ILE A 270 27.48 -9.06 11.29
C ILE A 270 26.80 -8.22 12.37
N ASP A 271 27.52 -7.30 13.00
CA ASP A 271 26.93 -6.39 13.99
C ASP A 271 25.95 -5.40 13.37
N THR A 272 26.24 -4.85 12.18
CA THR A 272 25.27 -4.01 11.43
C THR A 272 24.03 -4.81 11.01
N ILE A 273 24.19 -6.03 10.51
CA ILE A 273 23.07 -6.94 10.18
C ILE A 273 22.22 -7.22 11.43
N VAL A 274 22.85 -7.53 12.56
CA VAL A 274 22.18 -7.74 13.85
C VAL A 274 21.42 -6.50 14.32
N LEU A 275 21.98 -5.30 14.12
CA LEU A 275 21.29 -4.04 14.45
C LEU A 275 20.07 -3.78 13.55
N SER A 276 20.14 -4.08 12.25
CA SER A 276 18.97 -3.97 11.35
C SER A 276 17.90 -5.04 11.60
N LEU A 277 18.29 -6.27 11.98
CA LEU A 277 17.35 -7.30 12.45
C LEU A 277 16.66 -6.86 13.75
N ARG A 278 17.39 -6.23 14.68
CA ARG A 278 16.85 -5.62 15.91
C ARG A 278 15.93 -4.42 15.68
N SER A 279 16.04 -3.70 14.58
CA SER A 279 15.12 -2.58 14.25
C SER A 279 13.87 -3.00 13.50
N GLY A 280 13.86 -4.19 12.87
CA GLY A 280 12.74 -4.66 12.04
C GLY A 280 12.64 -3.92 10.69
N GLU A 281 13.69 -3.20 10.29
CA GLU A 281 13.72 -2.43 9.04
C GLU A 281 14.04 -3.34 7.85
N VAL A 282 13.09 -4.19 7.47
CA VAL A 282 13.27 -5.23 6.44
C VAL A 282 13.72 -4.67 5.08
N VAL A 283 13.47 -3.39 4.78
CA VAL A 283 14.00 -2.70 3.58
C VAL A 283 15.54 -2.57 3.63
N LYS A 284 16.13 -2.20 4.77
CA LYS A 284 17.59 -2.14 4.94
C LYS A 284 18.21 -3.54 4.85
N ILE A 285 17.58 -4.51 5.50
CA ILE A 285 17.99 -5.92 5.51
C ILE A 285 17.97 -6.48 4.08
N LYS A 286 16.88 -6.28 3.35
CA LYS A 286 16.74 -6.62 1.93
C LYS A 286 17.87 -6.02 1.09
N HIS A 287 18.09 -4.71 1.18
CA HIS A 287 19.10 -4.00 0.39
C HIS A 287 20.53 -4.50 0.68
N ALA A 288 20.83 -4.84 1.94
CA ALA A 288 22.09 -5.46 2.34
C ALA A 288 22.24 -6.87 1.71
N ILE A 289 21.26 -7.76 1.91
CA ILE A 289 21.31 -9.15 1.42
C ILE A 289 21.37 -9.20 -0.11
N GLU A 290 20.54 -8.43 -0.81
CA GLU A 290 20.52 -8.41 -2.27
C GLU A 290 21.87 -7.98 -2.84
N LYS A 291 22.49 -6.93 -2.29
CA LYS A 291 23.81 -6.47 -2.74
C LYS A 291 24.94 -7.40 -2.34
N LEU A 292 24.90 -8.01 -1.16
CA LEU A 292 25.87 -9.05 -0.78
C LEU A 292 25.77 -10.26 -1.73
N THR A 293 24.55 -10.65 -2.12
CA THR A 293 24.32 -11.73 -3.10
C THR A 293 24.86 -11.37 -4.49
N HIS A 294 24.53 -10.19 -5.02
CA HIS A 294 24.93 -9.76 -6.38
C HIS A 294 26.44 -9.56 -6.58
N ASN A 295 27.23 -9.46 -5.51
CA ASN A 295 28.69 -9.26 -5.57
C ASN A 295 29.48 -10.52 -5.16
N ASN A 296 28.86 -11.71 -5.23
CA ASN A 296 29.42 -12.99 -4.77
C ASN A 296 29.98 -12.93 -3.34
N VAL A 297 29.26 -12.25 -2.43
CA VAL A 297 29.66 -12.08 -1.01
C VAL A 297 28.89 -13.05 -0.08
N GLN A 298 28.27 -14.10 -0.63
CA GLN A 298 27.61 -15.13 0.18
C GLN A 298 28.58 -15.85 1.13
N ASP A 299 29.87 -15.90 0.77
CA ASP A 299 30.94 -16.48 1.58
C ASP A 299 31.17 -15.76 2.93
N LEU A 300 30.68 -14.51 3.07
CA LEU A 300 30.67 -13.79 4.36
C LEU A 300 29.43 -14.09 5.22
N LEU A 301 28.49 -14.89 4.71
CA LEU A 301 27.31 -15.39 5.42
C LEU A 301 27.34 -16.92 5.58
N SER A 302 28.15 -17.64 4.80
CA SER A 302 28.37 -19.09 4.92
C SER A 302 29.23 -19.48 6.12
N PHE A 303 28.80 -19.10 7.32
CA PHE A 303 29.44 -19.54 8.55
C PHE A 303 29.18 -21.04 8.80
N PRO A 304 30.15 -21.79 9.36
CA PRO A 304 29.89 -23.11 9.91
C PRO A 304 28.70 -23.06 10.90
N SER A 305 27.81 -24.05 10.83
CA SER A 305 26.51 -24.04 11.51
C SER A 305 26.59 -23.83 13.02
N ASN A 306 27.70 -24.22 13.65
CA ASN A 306 27.95 -24.07 15.08
C ASN A 306 28.62 -22.73 15.49
N SER A 307 28.90 -21.81 14.56
CA SER A 307 29.61 -20.57 14.88
C SER A 307 28.81 -19.65 15.81
N LYS A 308 29.53 -18.92 16.68
CA LYS A 308 28.97 -17.89 17.57
C LYS A 308 28.32 -16.74 16.78
N MET A 309 28.75 -16.49 15.55
CA MET A 309 28.17 -15.47 14.65
C MET A 309 26.84 -15.93 14.03
N LYS A 310 26.74 -17.17 13.53
CA LYS A 310 25.47 -17.69 12.98
C LYS A 310 24.36 -17.67 14.04
N LYS A 311 24.66 -18.17 15.25
CA LYS A 311 23.74 -18.11 16.40
C LYS A 311 23.36 -16.66 16.80
N LYS A 312 24.28 -15.69 16.64
CA LYS A 312 23.99 -14.26 16.87
C LYS A 312 23.05 -13.70 15.80
N ILE A 313 23.21 -14.04 14.52
CA ILE A 313 22.25 -13.65 13.47
C ILE A 313 20.89 -14.29 13.76
N GLU A 314 20.85 -15.62 13.93
CA GLU A 314 19.63 -16.40 14.16
C GLU A 314 18.79 -15.84 15.32
N ASN A 315 19.38 -15.62 16.49
CA ASN A 315 18.66 -15.09 17.65
C ASN A 315 18.06 -13.69 17.38
N ASN A 316 18.76 -12.83 16.63
CA ASN A 316 18.26 -11.48 16.32
C ASN A 316 17.28 -11.47 15.13
N PHE A 317 17.34 -12.47 14.26
CA PHE A 317 16.36 -12.71 13.20
C PHE A 317 14.99 -13.06 13.80
N TYR A 318 14.94 -13.91 14.84
CA TYR A 318 13.70 -14.19 15.58
C TYR A 318 13.16 -12.96 16.35
N VAL A 319 14.03 -12.09 16.87
CA VAL A 319 13.63 -10.77 17.41
C VAL A 319 13.04 -9.87 16.31
N GLY A 320 13.60 -9.90 15.09
CA GLY A 320 13.09 -9.16 13.94
C GLY A 320 11.69 -9.63 13.51
N LEU A 321 11.44 -10.94 13.51
CA LEU A 321 10.10 -11.52 13.29
C LEU A 321 9.11 -11.08 14.37
N SER A 322 9.49 -11.18 15.65
CA SER A 322 8.67 -10.74 16.79
C SER A 322 8.26 -9.26 16.67
N LYS A 323 9.18 -8.36 16.30
CA LYS A 323 8.88 -6.94 16.06
C LYS A 323 8.01 -6.66 14.82
N CYS A 324 8.12 -7.46 13.77
CA CYS A 324 7.23 -7.35 12.62
C CYS A 324 5.78 -7.75 12.99
N LEU A 325 5.64 -8.77 13.86
CA LEU A 325 4.36 -9.20 14.41
C LEU A 325 3.76 -8.13 15.34
N GLU A 326 4.53 -7.66 16.33
CA GLU A 326 4.14 -6.62 17.30
C GLU A 326 3.65 -5.33 16.62
N SER A 327 4.31 -4.91 15.53
CA SER A 327 3.96 -3.68 14.81
C SER A 327 2.91 -3.85 13.69
N LYS A 328 2.17 -4.97 13.66
CA LYS A 328 1.19 -5.34 12.59
C LYS A 328 1.78 -5.33 11.15
N LYS A 329 3.11 -5.43 10.99
CA LYS A 329 3.81 -5.37 9.68
C LYS A 329 3.94 -6.75 9.03
N PHE A 330 2.80 -7.40 8.80
CA PHE A 330 2.74 -8.79 8.31
C PHE A 330 3.50 -9.00 6.99
N GLU A 331 3.38 -8.11 6.01
CA GLU A 331 4.20 -8.18 4.78
C GLU A 331 5.72 -8.24 5.03
N ASN A 332 6.22 -7.52 6.05
CA ASN A 332 7.64 -7.50 6.38
C ASN A 332 8.05 -8.77 7.13
N PHE A 333 7.14 -9.36 7.90
CA PHE A 333 7.33 -10.69 8.47
C PHE A 333 7.47 -11.74 7.36
N GLU A 334 6.59 -11.74 6.34
CA GLU A 334 6.68 -12.69 5.21
C GLU A 334 8.01 -12.51 4.45
N LYS A 335 8.36 -11.28 4.08
CA LYS A 335 9.64 -10.97 3.41
C LYS A 335 10.84 -11.36 4.26
N LEU A 336 10.76 -11.28 5.59
CA LEU A 336 11.82 -11.72 6.48
C LEU A 336 11.92 -13.26 6.53
N ILE A 337 10.79 -13.98 6.57
CA ILE A 337 10.75 -15.45 6.40
C ILE A 337 11.41 -15.85 5.08
N ASP A 338 11.14 -15.18 3.96
CA ASP A 338 11.79 -15.47 2.67
C ASP A 338 13.32 -15.30 2.73
N PHE A 339 13.82 -14.32 3.50
CA PHE A 339 15.26 -14.11 3.71
C PHE A 339 15.92 -15.16 4.63
N SER A 340 15.18 -16.03 5.32
CA SER A 340 15.76 -17.11 6.13
C SER A 340 16.70 -18.01 5.32
N ILE A 341 16.32 -18.30 4.07
CA ILE A 341 17.09 -19.07 3.08
C ILE A 341 18.45 -18.40 2.81
N LYS A 342 18.53 -17.06 2.82
CA LYS A 342 19.76 -16.30 2.57
C LYS A 342 20.71 -16.25 3.78
N PHE A 343 20.23 -16.63 4.96
CA PHE A 343 21.03 -16.78 6.18
C PHE A 343 21.28 -18.25 6.58
N ASP A 344 20.77 -19.21 5.81
CA ASP A 344 20.75 -20.64 6.16
C ASP A 344 20.11 -20.88 7.54
N ILE A 345 18.98 -20.21 7.80
CA ILE A 345 18.17 -20.35 9.02
C ILE A 345 16.97 -21.23 8.70
N PHE A 346 16.88 -22.40 9.34
CA PHE A 346 15.62 -23.15 9.39
C PHE A 346 14.65 -22.46 10.36
N ILE A 347 13.45 -22.10 9.89
CA ILE A 347 12.44 -21.40 10.71
C ILE A 347 11.85 -22.34 11.76
N ASP A 348 12.15 -22.03 13.02
CA ASP A 348 11.53 -22.61 14.19
C ASP A 348 10.74 -21.54 14.94
N VAL A 349 9.41 -21.57 14.78
CA VAL A 349 8.49 -20.64 15.44
C VAL A 349 8.56 -20.67 16.96
N SER A 350 9.09 -21.74 17.57
CA SER A 350 9.26 -21.81 19.03
C SER A 350 10.21 -20.72 19.56
N LYS A 351 11.18 -20.29 18.73
CA LYS A 351 12.22 -19.31 19.04
C LYS A 351 11.78 -17.84 18.89
N ILE A 352 10.61 -17.56 18.32
CA ILE A 352 10.11 -16.18 18.18
C ILE A 352 9.71 -15.66 19.57
N PRO A 353 10.39 -14.60 20.11
CA PRO A 353 10.11 -14.08 21.45
C PRO A 353 8.68 -13.55 21.59
N ASP A 354 8.10 -13.77 22.77
CA ASP A 354 6.81 -13.22 23.24
C ASP A 354 5.59 -13.44 22.33
N ARG A 355 5.70 -14.31 21.31
CA ARG A 355 4.70 -14.44 20.24
C ARG A 355 3.27 -14.64 20.73
N PHE A 356 3.05 -15.43 21.78
CA PHE A 356 1.70 -15.65 22.35
C PHE A 356 1.13 -14.35 22.94
N LYS A 357 1.88 -13.67 23.81
CA LYS A 357 1.51 -12.36 24.38
C LYS A 357 1.25 -11.32 23.30
N ILE A 358 2.04 -11.33 22.22
CA ILE A 358 1.85 -10.45 21.07
C ILE A 358 0.53 -10.79 20.34
N ILE A 359 0.26 -12.06 20.02
CA ILE A 359 -0.97 -12.47 19.30
C ILE A 359 -2.23 -12.22 20.15
N SER A 360 -2.14 -12.44 21.46
CA SER A 360 -3.21 -12.08 22.41
C SER A 360 -3.46 -10.58 22.39
N LYS A 361 -2.42 -9.75 22.59
CA LYS A 361 -2.58 -8.29 22.49
C LYS A 361 -3.14 -7.85 21.12
N LEU A 362 -2.64 -8.40 20.02
CA LEU A 362 -3.05 -8.00 18.67
C LEU A 362 -4.56 -8.15 18.41
N HIS A 363 -5.21 -9.16 19.00
CA HIS A 363 -6.66 -9.33 18.88
C HIS A 363 -7.44 -8.55 19.95
N LEU A 364 -6.89 -8.39 21.17
CA LEU A 364 -7.47 -7.53 22.20
C LEU A 364 -7.50 -6.06 21.77
N ASP A 365 -6.42 -5.53 21.18
CA ASP A 365 -6.36 -4.19 20.57
C ASP A 365 -7.53 -3.99 19.56
N CYS A 366 -7.85 -5.02 18.77
CA CYS A 366 -8.97 -4.97 17.81
C CYS A 366 -10.34 -4.95 18.50
N ILE A 367 -10.53 -5.73 19.58
CA ILE A 367 -11.79 -5.75 20.36
C ILE A 367 -11.98 -4.47 21.16
N GLN A 368 -10.89 -3.88 21.68
CA GLN A 368 -10.90 -2.57 22.33
C GLN A 368 -11.36 -1.47 21.33
N ASN A 369 -10.89 -1.50 20.08
CA ASN A 369 -11.34 -0.57 19.02
C ASN A 369 -12.84 -0.72 18.69
N VAL A 370 -13.37 -1.95 18.66
CA VAL A 370 -14.82 -2.20 18.47
C VAL A 370 -15.61 -1.58 19.62
N SER A 371 -15.21 -1.87 20.87
CA SER A 371 -15.94 -1.54 22.09
C SER A 371 -15.85 -0.06 22.50
N ILE A 372 -14.71 0.61 22.27
CA ILE A 372 -14.56 2.05 22.56
C ILE A 372 -15.03 2.92 21.39
N GLY A 373 -14.66 2.57 20.16
CA GLY A 373 -14.78 3.45 19.00
C GLY A 373 -15.98 3.18 18.07
N TYR A 374 -16.83 2.20 18.39
CA TYR A 374 -17.81 1.62 17.46
C TYR A 374 -17.19 1.11 16.14
N GLN A 375 -15.86 0.87 16.11
CA GLN A 375 -15.11 0.44 14.92
C GLN A 375 -15.33 -1.06 14.67
N THR A 376 -16.58 -1.43 14.41
CA THR A 376 -17.06 -2.80 14.16
C THR A 376 -16.43 -3.45 12.91
N SER A 377 -15.73 -2.66 12.09
CA SER A 377 -14.73 -3.11 11.10
C SER A 377 -13.61 -3.97 11.69
N SER A 378 -13.13 -3.69 12.90
CA SER A 378 -11.97 -4.35 13.50
C SER A 378 -12.26 -5.78 13.97
N LEU A 379 -13.53 -6.23 14.00
CA LEU A 379 -13.86 -7.65 14.08
C LEU A 379 -13.27 -8.43 12.89
N GLY A 380 -13.21 -7.81 11.71
CA GLY A 380 -12.60 -8.39 10.52
C GLY A 380 -11.07 -8.52 10.63
N GLU A 381 -10.40 -7.58 11.31
CA GLU A 381 -8.95 -7.64 11.54
C GLU A 381 -8.57 -8.88 12.36
N VAL A 382 -9.38 -9.28 13.36
CA VAL A 382 -9.14 -10.48 14.17
C VAL A 382 -9.06 -11.73 13.28
N ILE A 383 -9.93 -11.85 12.27
CA ILE A 383 -9.94 -12.97 11.32
C ILE A 383 -8.67 -12.98 10.46
N GLU A 384 -8.22 -11.82 9.98
CA GLU A 384 -6.98 -11.71 9.20
C GLU A 384 -5.71 -11.96 10.05
N ILE A 385 -5.70 -11.52 11.32
CA ILE A 385 -4.64 -11.82 12.30
C ILE A 385 -4.57 -13.33 12.56
N LEU A 386 -5.71 -13.98 12.82
CA LEU A 386 -5.78 -15.44 13.04
C LEU A 386 -5.38 -16.23 11.79
N ARG A 387 -5.80 -15.80 10.59
CA ARG A 387 -5.37 -16.38 9.30
C ARG A 387 -3.86 -16.29 9.12
N PHE A 388 -3.26 -15.15 9.42
CA PHE A 388 -1.81 -14.97 9.40
C PHE A 388 -1.10 -15.89 10.41
N CYS A 389 -1.64 -16.01 11.63
CA CYS A 389 -1.10 -16.88 12.67
C CYS A 389 -1.19 -18.37 12.30
N ASN A 390 -2.26 -18.81 11.61
CA ASN A 390 -2.37 -20.18 11.10
C ASN A 390 -1.40 -20.43 9.94
N LYS A 391 -1.34 -19.52 8.96
CA LYS A 391 -0.43 -19.60 7.79
C LYS A 391 1.02 -19.87 8.19
N PHE A 392 1.51 -19.17 9.22
CA PHE A 392 2.88 -19.34 9.72
C PHE A 392 3.00 -20.22 10.98
N ASN A 393 1.91 -20.90 11.40
CA ASN A 393 1.86 -21.75 12.60
C ASN A 393 2.38 -21.07 13.88
N LEU A 394 2.15 -19.75 14.04
CA LEU A 394 2.75 -18.96 15.12
C LEU A 394 2.29 -19.39 16.52
N VAL A 395 1.07 -19.91 16.63
CA VAL A 395 0.51 -20.45 17.88
C VAL A 395 0.95 -21.91 18.17
N LYS A 396 1.88 -22.48 17.39
CA LYS A 396 2.41 -23.82 17.65
C LYS A 396 3.08 -23.87 19.04
N ARG A 397 2.63 -24.83 19.83
CA ARG A 397 3.26 -25.33 21.06
C ARG A 397 2.96 -26.81 21.21
N ASP A 398 3.74 -27.47 22.05
CA ASP A 398 3.42 -28.82 22.52
C ASP A 398 2.16 -28.77 23.40
N LEU A 399 1.39 -29.86 23.37
CA LEU A 399 0.09 -29.99 24.00
C LEU A 399 0.09 -31.23 24.91
N ASN A 400 -0.50 -31.12 26.10
CA ASN A 400 -0.64 -32.26 26.99
C ASN A 400 -1.82 -33.17 26.60
N GLU A 401 -1.90 -34.37 27.18
CA GLU A 401 -2.90 -35.38 26.80
C GLU A 401 -4.35 -34.90 26.99
N HIS A 402 -4.62 -34.12 28.05
CA HIS A 402 -5.93 -33.55 28.34
C HIS A 402 -6.31 -32.44 27.34
N GLU A 403 -5.35 -31.60 26.92
CA GLU A 403 -5.53 -30.64 25.84
C GLU A 403 -5.84 -31.35 24.51
N LEU A 404 -5.10 -32.42 24.20
CA LEU A 404 -5.35 -33.25 23.01
C LEU A 404 -6.72 -33.97 23.07
N GLU A 405 -7.19 -34.37 24.25
CA GLU A 405 -8.53 -34.94 24.42
C GLU A 405 -9.64 -33.90 24.20
N LYS A 406 -9.49 -32.69 24.73
CA LYS A 406 -10.37 -31.55 24.42
C LYS A 406 -10.42 -31.28 22.91
N ILE A 407 -9.27 -31.24 22.24
CA ILE A 407 -9.18 -30.99 20.80
C ILE A 407 -9.81 -32.13 19.98
N LYS A 408 -9.66 -33.39 20.39
CA LYS A 408 -10.36 -34.53 19.77
C LYS A 408 -11.88 -34.36 19.84
N LYS A 409 -12.43 -33.89 20.97
CA LYS A 409 -13.86 -33.58 21.13
C LYS A 409 -14.29 -32.40 20.25
N ILE A 410 -13.48 -31.34 20.16
CA ILE A 410 -13.76 -30.19 19.27
C ILE A 410 -13.74 -30.60 17.80
N ARG A 411 -12.82 -31.50 17.39
CA ARG A 411 -12.74 -32.03 16.02
C ARG A 411 -13.95 -32.89 15.60
N GLN A 412 -14.83 -33.27 16.53
CA GLN A 412 -16.11 -33.94 16.22
C GLN A 412 -17.23 -32.96 15.81
N ASP A 413 -17.06 -31.65 16.03
CA ASP A 413 -17.96 -30.63 15.49
C ASP A 413 -17.62 -30.37 14.01
N GLU A 414 -18.33 -31.06 13.12
CA GLU A 414 -18.13 -30.95 11.66
C GLU A 414 -18.41 -29.53 11.14
N LEU A 415 -19.32 -28.77 11.76
CA LEU A 415 -19.67 -27.42 11.33
C LEU A 415 -18.57 -26.43 11.68
N LEU A 416 -18.05 -26.49 12.91
CA LEU A 416 -16.89 -25.72 13.33
C LEU A 416 -15.68 -26.08 12.47
N MET A 417 -15.39 -27.37 12.30
CA MET A 417 -14.25 -27.81 11.49
C MET A 417 -14.37 -27.44 10.00
N ALA A 418 -15.58 -27.30 9.45
CA ALA A 418 -15.81 -26.73 8.12
C ALA A 418 -15.54 -25.21 8.09
N ASN A 419 -16.09 -24.46 9.05
CA ASN A 419 -15.90 -23.01 9.18
C ASN A 419 -14.42 -22.61 9.37
N LEU A 420 -13.67 -23.34 10.18
CA LEU A 420 -12.25 -23.08 10.39
C LEU A 420 -11.44 -23.28 9.10
N LYS A 421 -11.75 -24.31 8.31
CA LYS A 421 -11.11 -24.57 7.02
C LYS A 421 -11.44 -23.50 5.98
N ASP A 422 -12.67 -23.00 5.97
CA ASP A 422 -13.14 -21.91 5.11
C ASP A 422 -12.46 -20.56 5.46
N LEU A 423 -12.38 -20.23 6.75
CA LEU A 423 -11.78 -18.98 7.22
C LEU A 423 -10.24 -18.96 7.19
N PHE A 424 -9.58 -20.04 7.58
CA PHE A 424 -8.14 -20.07 7.89
C PHE A 424 -7.33 -21.07 7.04
N GLY A 425 -7.97 -21.76 6.09
CA GLY A 425 -7.35 -22.71 5.16
C GLY A 425 -7.43 -24.18 5.62
N LEU A 426 -7.20 -25.10 4.68
CA LEU A 426 -7.39 -26.55 4.91
C LEU A 426 -6.58 -27.14 6.08
N ASN A 427 -5.39 -26.59 6.33
CA ASN A 427 -4.46 -27.06 7.36
C ASN A 427 -4.74 -26.34 8.69
N ILE A 428 -5.55 -26.95 9.54
CA ILE A 428 -5.86 -26.47 10.89
C ILE A 428 -5.14 -27.35 11.92
N SER A 429 -4.09 -26.79 12.55
CA SER A 429 -3.26 -27.49 13.55
C SER A 429 -3.95 -27.58 14.92
N ASP A 430 -3.59 -28.59 15.72
CA ASP A 430 -4.18 -28.77 17.05
C ASP A 430 -3.87 -27.60 18.00
N SER A 431 -2.65 -27.03 17.93
CA SER A 431 -2.29 -25.83 18.69
C SER A 431 -3.13 -24.61 18.29
N PHE A 432 -3.56 -24.51 17.02
CA PHE A 432 -4.47 -23.45 16.57
C PHE A 432 -5.90 -23.66 17.09
N ILE A 433 -6.42 -24.90 17.04
CA ILE A 433 -7.73 -25.23 17.63
C ILE A 433 -7.74 -24.87 19.12
N HIS A 434 -6.70 -25.29 19.86
CA HIS A 434 -6.56 -24.95 21.28
C HIS A 434 -6.52 -23.43 21.52
N TYR A 435 -5.78 -22.68 20.69
CA TYR A 435 -5.69 -21.23 20.84
C TYR A 435 -7.07 -20.56 20.69
N ILE A 436 -7.85 -20.92 19.67
CA ILE A 436 -9.18 -20.31 19.45
C ILE A 436 -10.25 -20.82 20.42
N SER A 437 -10.11 -22.02 21.01
CA SER A 437 -11.14 -22.62 21.87
C SER A 437 -10.95 -22.40 23.37
N GLU A 438 -9.72 -22.14 23.80
CA GLU A 438 -9.36 -21.98 25.21
C GLU A 438 -8.67 -20.63 25.46
N ILE A 439 -7.55 -20.36 24.77
CA ILE A 439 -6.72 -19.17 25.06
C ILE A 439 -7.43 -17.87 24.68
N MET A 440 -7.88 -17.71 23.44
CA MET A 440 -8.57 -16.49 22.99
C MET A 440 -9.88 -16.21 23.77
N PRO A 441 -10.74 -17.21 24.07
CA PRO A 441 -11.88 -17.00 24.95
C PRO A 441 -11.50 -16.58 26.39
N HIS A 442 -10.37 -17.04 26.92
CA HIS A 442 -9.82 -16.57 28.21
C HIS A 442 -9.26 -15.14 28.11
N ASP A 443 -8.42 -14.84 27.12
CA ASP A 443 -7.87 -13.49 26.88
C ASP A 443 -9.01 -12.45 26.82
N LEU A 444 -10.10 -12.77 26.11
CA LEU A 444 -11.29 -11.93 26.01
C LEU A 444 -12.06 -11.80 27.33
N TYR A 445 -12.21 -12.89 28.08
CA TYR A 445 -12.86 -12.87 29.39
C TYR A 445 -12.09 -12.00 30.38
N ASP A 446 -10.78 -12.19 30.47
CA ASP A 446 -9.91 -11.42 31.35
C ASP A 446 -9.89 -9.94 30.93
N PHE A 447 -9.92 -9.62 29.63
CA PHE A 447 -10.07 -8.25 29.15
C PHE A 447 -11.38 -7.60 29.61
N PHE A 448 -12.54 -8.21 29.33
CA PHE A 448 -13.84 -7.63 29.64
C PHE A 448 -14.18 -7.58 31.14
N VAL A 449 -13.51 -8.39 31.98
CA VAL A 449 -13.69 -8.37 33.44
C VAL A 449 -12.70 -7.43 34.14
N ASN A 450 -11.44 -7.33 33.67
CA ASN A 450 -10.42 -6.48 34.31
C ASN A 450 -10.38 -5.03 33.77
N GLU A 451 -10.89 -4.76 32.57
CA GLU A 451 -11.16 -3.41 32.06
C GLU A 451 -12.69 -3.14 31.99
N PRO A 452 -13.39 -3.02 33.14
CA PRO A 452 -14.82 -2.75 33.15
C PRO A 452 -15.11 -1.36 32.56
N TYR A 453 -15.89 -1.34 31.48
CA TYR A 453 -16.32 -0.11 30.82
C TYR A 453 -17.26 0.68 31.76
N MET A 454 -17.07 2.00 31.87
CA MET A 454 -17.86 2.91 32.75
C MET A 454 -19.39 2.92 32.55
N TYR A 455 -19.92 2.12 31.61
CA TYR A 455 -21.33 2.06 31.22
C TYR A 455 -22.08 0.82 31.75
N TYR A 456 -21.45 0.01 32.61
CA TYR A 456 -22.02 -1.20 33.21
C TYR A 456 -21.78 -1.19 34.72
N ALA A 457 -22.77 -1.58 35.52
CA ALA A 457 -22.63 -1.54 36.99
C ALA A 457 -21.81 -2.71 37.55
N ASP A 458 -21.76 -3.84 36.83
CA ASP A 458 -21.09 -5.07 37.23
C ASP A 458 -20.63 -5.90 36.00
N SER A 459 -19.89 -6.98 36.25
CA SER A 459 -19.42 -7.90 35.20
C SER A 459 -20.53 -8.81 34.65
N ASP A 460 -21.59 -9.13 35.41
CA ASP A 460 -22.72 -9.92 34.90
C ASP A 460 -23.42 -9.19 33.75
N GLN A 461 -23.60 -7.86 33.86
CA GLN A 461 -24.16 -7.01 32.82
C GLN A 461 -23.30 -7.00 31.56
N ILE A 462 -21.97 -6.87 31.69
CA ILE A 462 -21.01 -6.92 30.58
C ILE A 462 -21.11 -8.27 29.86
N ILE A 463 -21.02 -9.37 30.60
CA ILE A 463 -21.07 -10.74 30.05
C ILE A 463 -22.40 -11.01 29.33
N ASN A 464 -23.52 -10.61 29.92
CA ASN A 464 -24.84 -10.78 29.29
C ASN A 464 -25.01 -9.90 28.04
N TYR A 465 -24.52 -8.66 28.05
CA TYR A 465 -24.50 -7.80 26.87
C TYR A 465 -23.67 -8.38 25.72
N ILE A 466 -22.48 -8.91 26.00
CA ILE A 466 -21.62 -9.53 24.98
C ILE A 466 -22.33 -10.74 24.33
N LYS A 467 -22.92 -11.59 25.17
CA LYS A 467 -23.64 -12.80 24.75
C LYS A 467 -24.92 -12.52 23.97
N HIS A 468 -25.69 -11.51 24.36
CA HIS A 468 -27.05 -11.29 23.86
C HIS A 468 -27.19 -10.12 22.88
N VAL A 469 -26.26 -9.15 22.87
CA VAL A 469 -26.37 -7.90 22.08
C VAL A 469 -25.18 -7.67 21.16
N PHE A 470 -23.94 -7.67 21.67
CA PHE A 470 -22.73 -7.22 20.94
C PHE A 470 -22.54 -7.94 19.59
N PHE A 471 -22.55 -9.28 19.59
CA PHE A 471 -22.45 -10.07 18.36
C PHE A 471 -23.80 -10.23 17.62
N ASN A 472 -24.91 -9.66 18.11
CA ASN A 472 -26.24 -9.75 17.50
C ASN A 472 -26.65 -8.51 16.69
N GLN A 473 -25.95 -7.39 16.82
CA GLN A 473 -26.10 -6.24 15.94
C GLN A 473 -24.78 -5.47 15.78
N TYR A 474 -24.24 -5.39 14.55
CA TYR A 474 -23.00 -4.68 14.23
C TYR A 474 -22.94 -4.27 12.75
N SER A 475 -21.97 -3.45 12.35
CA SER A 475 -21.76 -3.04 10.95
C SER A 475 -20.30 -3.25 10.52
N ILE A 476 -20.07 -4.11 9.54
CA ILE A 476 -18.72 -4.52 9.10
C ILE A 476 -18.58 -4.36 7.58
N TYR A 477 -17.44 -3.84 7.11
CA TYR A 477 -17.14 -3.62 5.68
C TYR A 477 -18.11 -2.72 4.88
N GLY A 478 -19.07 -2.03 5.53
CA GLY A 478 -20.17 -1.31 4.88
C GLY A 478 -21.50 -2.09 4.84
N LEU A 479 -21.54 -3.27 5.47
CA LEU A 479 -22.71 -4.12 5.67
C LEU A 479 -23.20 -4.04 7.11
N SER A 480 -24.46 -3.69 7.33
CA SER A 480 -25.13 -3.77 8.63
C SER A 480 -25.75 -5.16 8.81
N VAL A 481 -25.59 -5.73 10.01
CA VAL A 481 -25.93 -7.11 10.37
C VAL A 481 -26.83 -7.13 11.60
N ARG A 482 -27.89 -7.95 11.60
CA ARG A 482 -28.76 -8.16 12.78
C ARG A 482 -29.32 -9.58 12.86
N TYR A 483 -29.25 -10.19 14.04
CA TYR A 483 -30.03 -11.39 14.38
C TYR A 483 -31.53 -11.06 14.51
N LEU A 484 -32.40 -11.82 13.85
CA LEU A 484 -33.86 -11.59 13.88
C LEU A 484 -34.61 -12.61 14.75
N SER A 485 -34.44 -13.91 14.51
CA SER A 485 -35.10 -14.99 15.24
C SER A 485 -34.39 -16.32 15.04
N SER A 486 -34.89 -17.40 15.64
CA SER A 486 -34.56 -18.75 15.19
C SER A 486 -35.26 -19.07 13.85
N ILE A 487 -34.75 -20.09 13.14
CA ILE A 487 -35.35 -20.60 11.90
C ILE A 487 -36.72 -21.22 12.18
N GLU A 488 -36.90 -21.92 13.30
CA GLU A 488 -38.17 -22.57 13.64
C GLU A 488 -39.30 -21.56 13.81
N GLN A 489 -39.04 -20.40 14.41
CA GLN A 489 -39.98 -19.28 14.46
C GLN A 489 -40.32 -18.78 13.05
N PHE A 490 -39.30 -18.48 12.24
CA PHE A 490 -39.50 -17.96 10.88
C PHE A 490 -40.30 -18.93 9.99
N ILE A 491 -39.98 -20.22 10.02
CA ILE A 491 -40.65 -21.27 9.25
C ILE A 491 -42.08 -21.51 9.77
N ARG A 492 -42.35 -21.38 11.06
CA ARG A 492 -43.71 -21.44 11.61
C ARG A 492 -44.57 -20.28 11.10
N GLU A 493 -44.10 -19.05 11.20
CA GLU A 493 -44.86 -17.89 10.71
C GLU A 493 -45.04 -17.93 9.19
N PHE A 494 -44.00 -18.34 8.43
CA PHE A 494 -44.12 -18.58 6.98
C PHE A 494 -45.20 -19.61 6.66
N LYS A 495 -45.20 -20.79 7.31
CA LYS A 495 -46.19 -21.85 7.06
C LYS A 495 -47.62 -21.40 7.35
N LYS A 496 -47.83 -20.64 8.44
CA LYS A 496 -49.13 -20.06 8.78
C LYS A 496 -49.62 -19.13 7.66
N ASN A 497 -48.85 -18.09 7.35
CA ASN A 497 -49.24 -17.10 6.34
C ASN A 497 -49.39 -17.75 4.95
N TYR A 498 -48.59 -18.77 4.61
CA TYR A 498 -48.69 -19.47 3.33
C TYR A 498 -49.99 -20.26 3.19
N LEU A 499 -50.54 -20.83 4.26
CA LEU A 499 -51.82 -21.53 4.22
C LEU A 499 -52.98 -20.54 3.99
N GLU A 500 -52.97 -19.41 4.69
CA GLU A 500 -53.91 -18.30 4.53
C GLU A 500 -53.88 -17.77 3.08
N PHE A 501 -52.67 -17.49 2.57
CA PHE A 501 -52.45 -16.94 1.23
C PHE A 501 -52.72 -17.94 0.08
N LYS A 502 -52.43 -19.24 0.28
CA LYS A 502 -52.74 -20.29 -0.70
C LYS A 502 -54.26 -20.44 -0.89
N THR A 503 -55.03 -20.30 0.19
CA THR A 503 -56.50 -20.34 0.13
C THR A 503 -57.04 -19.24 -0.78
N GLN A 504 -56.55 -18.01 -0.60
CA GLN A 504 -56.94 -16.85 -1.42
C GLN A 504 -56.45 -16.95 -2.88
N ALA A 505 -55.26 -17.49 -3.12
CA ALA A 505 -54.73 -17.60 -4.49
C ALA A 505 -55.40 -18.69 -5.34
N PHE A 506 -55.97 -19.73 -4.70
CA PHE A 506 -56.80 -20.73 -5.40
C PHE A 506 -58.09 -20.13 -5.99
N GLU A 507 -58.57 -19.00 -5.46
CA GLU A 507 -59.71 -18.26 -6.00
C GLU A 507 -59.35 -17.37 -7.21
N GLN A 508 -58.06 -17.25 -7.55
CA GLN A 508 -57.53 -16.29 -8.54
C GLN A 508 -56.65 -16.90 -9.64
N ASP A 509 -56.47 -18.24 -9.64
CA ASP A 509 -55.81 -19.04 -10.67
C ASP A 509 -54.40 -18.53 -11.11
N GLN A 510 -53.56 -18.18 -10.13
CA GLN A 510 -52.19 -17.68 -10.36
C GLN A 510 -51.11 -18.56 -9.71
N GLU A 511 -50.11 -18.97 -10.51
CA GLU A 511 -48.87 -19.55 -9.98
C GLU A 511 -48.06 -18.49 -9.18
N LEU A 512 -48.14 -18.59 -7.85
CA LEU A 512 -47.45 -17.71 -6.92
C LEU A 512 -45.92 -17.90 -6.93
N ARG A 513 -45.21 -17.11 -7.74
CA ARG A 513 -43.73 -17.03 -7.67
C ARG A 513 -43.22 -16.41 -6.36
N LEU A 514 -43.95 -15.42 -5.85
CA LEU A 514 -43.56 -14.62 -4.69
C LEU A 514 -44.76 -14.32 -3.80
N MET A 515 -44.50 -14.17 -2.52
CA MET A 515 -45.48 -13.94 -1.45
C MET A 515 -44.95 -12.86 -0.51
N GLU A 516 -45.85 -12.09 0.12
CA GLU A 516 -45.50 -11.09 1.12
C GLU A 516 -46.23 -11.34 2.44
N PHE A 517 -45.52 -11.24 3.57
CA PHE A 517 -46.10 -11.42 4.90
C PHE A 517 -45.40 -10.56 5.98
N LYS A 518 -45.97 -10.50 7.18
CA LYS A 518 -45.41 -9.75 8.32
C LYS A 518 -44.97 -10.71 9.41
N ILE A 519 -43.81 -10.44 10.02
CA ILE A 519 -43.31 -11.16 11.20
C ILE A 519 -43.12 -10.14 12.33
N LEU A 520 -43.66 -10.46 13.51
CA LEU A 520 -43.34 -9.77 14.75
C LEU A 520 -42.03 -10.34 15.31
N TYR A 521 -40.95 -9.58 15.22
CA TYR A 521 -39.71 -9.90 15.92
C TYR A 521 -39.71 -9.26 17.30
N LYS A 522 -39.23 -10.03 18.27
CA LYS A 522 -38.93 -9.57 19.62
C LYS A 522 -37.41 -9.66 19.82
N TYR A 523 -36.82 -8.61 20.35
CA TYR A 523 -35.41 -8.58 20.71
C TYR A 523 -35.24 -7.76 21.98
N ARG A 524 -34.34 -8.19 22.85
CA ARG A 524 -34.03 -7.43 24.07
C ARG A 524 -33.01 -6.34 23.76
N THR A 525 -33.14 -5.21 24.43
CA THR A 525 -32.17 -4.11 24.33
C THR A 525 -31.90 -3.61 25.73
N TYR A 526 -30.62 -3.66 26.11
CA TYR A 526 -30.16 -3.08 27.36
C TYR A 526 -29.97 -1.57 27.17
N PHE A 527 -30.64 -0.76 28.00
CA PHE A 527 -30.52 0.70 27.96
C PHE A 527 -29.64 1.18 29.11
N PHE A 528 -28.35 1.43 28.82
CA PHE A 528 -27.33 1.81 29.80
C PHE A 528 -27.77 2.95 30.74
N ASN A 529 -28.49 3.95 30.20
CA ASN A 529 -28.97 5.12 30.95
C ASN A 529 -30.09 4.81 31.96
N VAL A 530 -30.58 3.57 32.03
CA VAL A 530 -31.76 3.17 32.83
C VAL A 530 -31.57 1.80 33.52
N GLU A 531 -30.42 1.14 33.33
CA GLU A 531 -30.09 -0.21 33.86
C GLU A 531 -31.16 -1.30 33.58
N GLU A 532 -31.95 -1.12 32.51
CA GLU A 532 -33.12 -1.94 32.23
C GLU A 532 -32.98 -2.71 30.90
N GLU A 533 -33.20 -4.03 30.96
CA GLU A 533 -33.36 -4.87 29.76
C GLU A 533 -34.82 -4.80 29.27
N ARG A 534 -35.06 -4.02 28.22
CA ARG A 534 -36.41 -3.87 27.63
C ARG A 534 -36.62 -4.83 26.47
N GLU A 535 -37.75 -5.55 26.46
CA GLU A 535 -38.19 -6.33 25.32
C GLU A 535 -38.78 -5.40 24.24
N ASN A 536 -37.95 -5.03 23.27
CA ASN A 536 -38.38 -4.30 22.09
C ASN A 536 -39.03 -5.23 21.07
N PHE A 537 -39.99 -4.70 20.32
CA PHE A 537 -40.64 -5.41 19.23
C PHE A 537 -40.58 -4.60 17.93
N THR A 538 -40.48 -5.30 16.80
CA THR A 538 -40.55 -4.68 15.47
C THR A 538 -41.27 -5.62 14.52
N ILE A 539 -42.30 -5.09 13.85
CA ILE A 539 -42.99 -5.79 12.76
C ILE A 539 -42.21 -5.50 11.47
N LYS A 540 -41.58 -6.53 10.90
CA LYS A 540 -40.95 -6.44 9.57
C LYS A 540 -41.86 -7.09 8.52
N LYS A 541 -41.92 -6.48 7.33
CA LYS A 541 -42.58 -7.08 6.15
C LYS A 541 -41.54 -7.84 5.34
N HIS A 542 -41.83 -9.07 4.93
CA HIS A 542 -40.94 -9.93 4.14
C HIS A 542 -41.54 -10.21 2.75
N LEU A 543 -40.69 -10.22 1.73
CA LEU A 543 -40.92 -10.76 0.38
C LEU A 543 -40.17 -12.10 0.27
N ILE A 544 -40.87 -13.15 -0.16
CA ILE A 544 -40.35 -14.53 -0.14
C ILE A 544 -40.73 -15.30 -1.42
N SER A 545 -39.88 -16.21 -1.90
CA SER A 545 -40.29 -17.27 -2.84
C SER A 545 -40.68 -18.51 -2.03
N PRO A 546 -41.97 -18.91 -2.01
CA PRO A 546 -42.38 -20.14 -1.34
C PRO A 546 -41.67 -21.37 -1.94
N LYS A 547 -41.44 -21.37 -3.26
CA LYS A 547 -40.77 -22.47 -3.97
C LYS A 547 -39.32 -22.66 -3.51
N ASN A 548 -38.53 -21.58 -3.37
CA ASN A 548 -37.18 -21.64 -2.78
C ASN A 548 -37.20 -22.22 -1.35
N ILE A 549 -38.14 -21.77 -0.51
CA ILE A 549 -38.26 -22.22 0.88
C ILE A 549 -38.66 -23.70 0.97
N PHE A 550 -39.66 -24.16 0.22
CA PHE A 550 -40.06 -25.57 0.24
C PHE A 550 -38.97 -26.48 -0.37
N LYS A 551 -38.35 -26.07 -1.47
CA LYS A 551 -37.23 -26.79 -2.13
C LYS A 551 -36.02 -27.00 -1.21
N ASN A 552 -35.76 -26.06 -0.31
CA ASN A 552 -34.64 -26.12 0.63
C ASN A 552 -35.04 -26.40 2.09
N MET A 553 -36.33 -26.61 2.40
CA MET A 553 -36.89 -26.70 3.76
C MET A 553 -36.09 -27.63 4.67
N ASN A 554 -35.81 -28.84 4.20
CA ASN A 554 -35.10 -29.85 4.98
C ASN A 554 -33.64 -29.44 5.26
N LYS A 555 -32.98 -28.75 4.31
CA LYS A 555 -31.62 -28.22 4.48
C LYS A 555 -31.58 -27.00 5.39
N ILE A 556 -32.62 -26.16 5.35
CA ILE A 556 -32.79 -24.97 6.18
C ILE A 556 -33.01 -25.35 7.66
N LEU A 557 -33.73 -26.45 7.92
CA LEU A 557 -33.98 -26.98 9.26
C LEU A 557 -32.87 -27.90 9.78
N ALA A 558 -32.00 -28.44 8.91
CA ALA A 558 -30.95 -29.37 9.28
C ALA A 558 -29.70 -28.68 9.87
N LYS A 559 -29.52 -28.79 11.18
CA LYS A 559 -28.40 -28.19 11.95
C LYS A 559 -27.08 -28.97 11.84
N ASN A 560 -26.82 -29.59 10.69
CA ASN A 560 -25.62 -30.39 10.41
C ASN A 560 -24.95 -30.06 9.07
N ASN A 561 -25.36 -28.98 8.40
CA ASN A 561 -24.82 -28.57 7.11
C ASN A 561 -24.24 -27.15 7.15
N TYR A 562 -22.96 -27.00 6.81
CA TYR A 562 -22.27 -25.71 6.78
C TYR A 562 -22.62 -24.92 5.50
N ASN A 563 -23.83 -24.36 5.46
CA ASN A 563 -24.35 -23.54 4.36
C ASN A 563 -25.30 -22.45 4.88
N PHE A 564 -25.43 -21.35 4.11
CA PHE A 564 -26.26 -20.19 4.46
C PHE A 564 -27.32 -19.92 3.39
N TYR A 565 -28.53 -20.46 3.56
CA TYR A 565 -29.60 -20.38 2.55
C TYR A 565 -30.28 -19.02 2.59
N SER A 566 -30.50 -18.41 1.42
CA SER A 566 -31.29 -17.17 1.34
C SER A 566 -32.76 -17.46 1.59
N LEU A 567 -33.33 -16.78 2.58
CA LEU A 567 -34.71 -16.99 3.01
C LEU A 567 -35.66 -15.96 2.37
N SER A 568 -35.43 -14.67 2.59
CA SER A 568 -36.34 -13.60 2.15
C SER A 568 -35.63 -12.26 1.96
N MET A 569 -36.36 -11.25 1.47
CA MET A 569 -35.96 -9.85 1.58
C MET A 569 -36.94 -9.10 2.48
N VAL A 570 -36.46 -8.35 3.46
CA VAL A 570 -37.26 -7.37 4.20
C VAL A 570 -37.64 -6.22 3.27
N LEU A 571 -38.91 -5.82 3.31
CA LEU A 571 -39.50 -4.72 2.54
C LEU A 571 -39.70 -3.43 3.36
N LEU A 572 -40.01 -3.58 4.65
CA LEU A 572 -40.28 -2.47 5.57
C LEU A 572 -39.71 -2.80 6.94
N GLY A 573 -39.04 -1.81 7.54
CA GLY A 573 -38.33 -1.96 8.82
C GLY A 573 -37.01 -2.72 8.73
N GLY A 574 -36.47 -2.94 7.54
CA GLY A 574 -35.15 -3.55 7.31
C GLY A 574 -33.98 -2.62 7.67
N LEU A 575 -32.77 -3.17 7.71
CA LEU A 575 -31.53 -2.46 8.09
C LEU A 575 -31.07 -1.41 7.06
N GLY A 576 -31.47 -1.55 5.80
CA GLY A 576 -31.03 -0.71 4.70
C GLY A 576 -31.81 0.61 4.57
N PRO A 577 -31.28 1.55 3.78
CA PRO A 577 -31.83 2.91 3.62
C PRO A 577 -33.27 2.98 3.11
N GLN A 578 -33.68 2.00 2.32
CA GLN A 578 -35.04 1.89 1.78
C GLN A 578 -35.97 1.08 2.71
N GLY A 579 -35.53 0.73 3.92
CA GLY A 579 -36.20 -0.26 4.78
C GLY A 579 -36.00 -1.71 4.30
N HIS A 580 -34.98 -1.94 3.47
CA HIS A 580 -34.68 -3.22 2.82
C HIS A 580 -33.57 -4.02 3.51
N GLY A 581 -33.51 -5.34 3.29
CA GLY A 581 -32.41 -6.20 3.77
C GLY A 581 -32.59 -7.65 3.34
N PHE A 582 -31.51 -8.40 3.08
CA PHE A 582 -31.60 -9.83 2.75
C PHE A 582 -31.52 -10.65 4.03
N THR A 583 -32.36 -11.68 4.18
CA THR A 583 -32.27 -12.63 5.30
C THR A 583 -31.74 -13.99 4.87
N TYR A 584 -30.93 -14.59 5.74
CA TYR A 584 -30.28 -15.87 5.54
C TYR A 584 -30.47 -16.77 6.76
N SER A 585 -30.52 -18.09 6.55
CA SER A 585 -30.34 -19.05 7.64
C SER A 585 -28.87 -19.21 8.00
N THR A 586 -28.58 -19.55 9.26
CA THR A 586 -27.24 -19.99 9.71
C THR A 586 -27.27 -21.45 10.20
N PRO A 587 -26.15 -22.18 10.16
CA PRO A 587 -26.10 -23.57 10.65
C PRO A 587 -26.40 -23.73 12.15
N LYS A 588 -26.24 -22.68 12.98
CA LYS A 588 -26.68 -22.68 14.40
C LYS A 588 -28.20 -22.56 14.56
N GLY A 589 -28.96 -22.36 13.49
CA GLY A 589 -30.42 -22.27 13.52
C GLY A 589 -30.99 -20.86 13.62
N GLU A 590 -30.23 -19.82 13.22
CA GLU A 590 -30.70 -18.43 13.24
C GLU A 590 -31.24 -17.96 11.89
N VAL A 591 -32.01 -16.87 11.93
CA VAL A 591 -32.27 -15.97 10.81
C VAL A 591 -31.50 -14.67 11.03
N VAL A 592 -30.60 -14.34 10.12
CA VAL A 592 -29.76 -13.13 10.15
C VAL A 592 -30.11 -12.24 8.97
N GLU A 593 -30.30 -10.95 9.22
CA GLU A 593 -30.47 -9.91 8.20
C GLU A 593 -29.15 -9.21 7.91
N ILE A 594 -28.87 -8.96 6.62
CA ILE A 594 -27.72 -8.18 6.15
C ILE A 594 -28.17 -7.19 5.07
N CYS A 595 -27.70 -5.94 5.15
CA CYS A 595 -27.89 -4.93 4.10
C CYS A 595 -26.66 -4.00 3.95
N SER A 596 -26.44 -3.46 2.75
CA SER A 596 -25.36 -2.53 2.41
C SER A 596 -25.76 -1.05 2.62
N ASP A 597 -24.77 -0.15 2.68
CA ASP A 597 -24.95 1.31 2.75
C ASP A 597 -25.61 1.94 1.49
N ILE A 598 -26.17 3.14 1.63
CA ILE A 598 -26.93 3.88 0.61
C ILE A 598 -26.16 4.04 -0.69
N LYS A 599 -24.96 4.61 -0.60
CA LYS A 599 -24.10 4.96 -1.74
C LYS A 599 -23.68 3.73 -2.53
N GLU A 600 -23.67 2.57 -1.89
CA GLU A 600 -23.19 1.33 -2.48
C GLU A 600 -24.33 0.50 -3.08
N ASN A 601 -25.53 0.53 -2.51
CA ASN A 601 -26.76 0.08 -3.18
C ASN A 601 -26.98 0.86 -4.50
N GLU A 602 -26.82 2.18 -4.48
CA GLU A 602 -26.88 3.04 -5.67
C GLU A 602 -25.85 2.62 -6.73
N ALA A 603 -24.60 2.39 -6.33
CA ALA A 603 -23.53 1.93 -7.23
C ALA A 603 -23.82 0.54 -7.85
N ILE A 604 -24.42 -0.39 -7.11
CA ILE A 604 -24.87 -1.69 -7.62
C ILE A 604 -26.00 -1.50 -8.64
N ILE A 605 -26.99 -0.66 -8.34
CA ILE A 605 -28.11 -0.35 -9.26
C ILE A 605 -27.60 0.30 -10.55
N ILE A 606 -26.62 1.21 -10.48
CA ILE A 606 -25.99 1.82 -11.66
C ILE A 606 -25.29 0.76 -12.52
N LYS A 607 -24.43 -0.09 -11.93
CA LYS A 607 -23.74 -1.18 -12.65
C LYS A 607 -24.72 -2.16 -13.31
N TYR A 608 -25.82 -2.50 -12.64
CA TYR A 608 -26.85 -3.38 -13.20
C TYR A 608 -27.64 -2.71 -14.33
N LYS A 609 -27.96 -1.41 -14.23
CA LYS A 609 -28.53 -0.64 -15.35
C LYS A 609 -27.59 -0.61 -16.57
N GLU A 610 -26.28 -0.47 -16.37
CA GLU A 610 -25.32 -0.58 -17.47
C GLU A 610 -25.31 -1.97 -18.12
N PHE A 611 -25.32 -3.04 -17.31
CA PHE A 611 -25.40 -4.41 -17.82
C PHE A 611 -26.65 -4.63 -18.69
N LEU A 612 -27.83 -4.22 -18.21
CA LEU A 612 -29.08 -4.35 -18.98
C LEU A 612 -29.05 -3.55 -20.29
N LYS A 613 -28.48 -2.34 -20.27
CA LYS A 613 -28.28 -1.53 -21.49
C LYS A 613 -27.38 -2.25 -22.51
N ARG A 614 -26.26 -2.83 -22.08
CA ARG A 614 -25.34 -3.60 -22.95
C ARG A 614 -25.99 -4.87 -23.52
N GLN A 615 -26.74 -5.62 -22.69
CA GLN A 615 -27.48 -6.80 -23.15
C GLN A 615 -28.54 -6.45 -24.19
N PHE A 616 -29.31 -5.38 -23.96
CA PHE A 616 -30.30 -4.90 -24.93
C PHE A 616 -29.69 -4.50 -26.27
N LEU A 617 -28.57 -3.77 -26.27
CA LEU A 617 -27.88 -3.38 -27.51
C LEU A 617 -27.36 -4.62 -28.28
N SER A 618 -26.88 -5.63 -27.55
CA SER A 618 -26.44 -6.92 -28.12
C SER A 618 -27.60 -7.68 -28.78
N GLU A 619 -28.71 -7.88 -28.08
CA GLU A 619 -29.89 -8.57 -28.64
C GLU A 619 -30.56 -7.75 -29.76
N LEU A 620 -30.60 -6.42 -29.64
CA LEU A 620 -31.10 -5.54 -30.70
C LEU A 620 -30.28 -5.68 -31.98
N ASN A 621 -28.94 -5.73 -31.88
CA ASN A 621 -28.06 -5.98 -33.03
C ASN A 621 -28.38 -7.34 -33.69
N LYS A 622 -28.51 -8.41 -32.90
CA LYS A 622 -28.91 -9.74 -33.40
C LYS A 622 -30.27 -9.73 -34.11
N GLU A 623 -31.28 -9.07 -33.54
CA GLU A 623 -32.61 -8.96 -34.16
C GLU A 623 -32.58 -8.12 -35.44
N LEU A 624 -31.92 -6.96 -35.45
CA LEU A 624 -31.75 -6.13 -36.66
C LEU A 624 -31.11 -6.93 -37.82
N ARG A 625 -30.12 -7.78 -37.51
CA ARG A 625 -29.50 -8.70 -38.48
C ARG A 625 -30.50 -9.75 -39.00
N LYS A 626 -31.34 -10.34 -38.15
CA LYS A 626 -32.43 -11.25 -38.58
C LYS A 626 -33.42 -10.59 -39.53
N PHE A 627 -33.71 -9.30 -39.35
CA PHE A 627 -34.58 -8.52 -40.26
C PHE A 627 -33.94 -8.18 -41.63
N LYS A 628 -32.68 -8.58 -41.85
CA LYS A 628 -31.85 -8.25 -43.04
C LYS A 628 -31.63 -6.75 -43.23
N ILE A 629 -31.36 -6.05 -42.12
CA ILE A 629 -30.91 -4.65 -42.12
C ILE A 629 -29.39 -4.63 -42.34
N ASP A 630 -28.89 -3.67 -43.12
CA ASP A 630 -27.46 -3.57 -43.44
C ASP A 630 -26.62 -3.10 -42.25
N ASP A 631 -25.39 -3.60 -42.14
CA ASP A 631 -24.52 -3.34 -40.99
C ASP A 631 -24.17 -1.85 -40.80
N LYS A 632 -24.19 -1.04 -41.87
CA LYS A 632 -23.97 0.42 -41.79
C LYS A 632 -25.12 1.10 -41.04
N ASN A 633 -26.38 0.76 -41.35
CA ASN A 633 -27.54 1.28 -40.64
C ASN A 633 -27.73 0.63 -39.26
N ILE A 634 -27.37 -0.64 -39.06
CA ILE A 634 -27.27 -1.23 -37.71
C ILE A 634 -26.29 -0.43 -36.86
N SER A 635 -25.11 -0.10 -37.40
CA SER A 635 -24.11 0.71 -36.70
C SER A 635 -24.63 2.10 -36.35
N LYS A 636 -25.34 2.80 -37.27
CA LYS A 636 -26.03 4.07 -36.94
C LYS A 636 -26.96 3.91 -35.74
N ILE A 637 -27.82 2.88 -35.74
CA ILE A 637 -28.85 2.65 -34.72
C ILE A 637 -28.23 2.34 -33.36
N ILE A 638 -27.22 1.46 -33.32
CA ILE A 638 -26.51 1.09 -32.09
C ILE A 638 -25.72 2.27 -31.53
N ILE A 639 -24.95 2.99 -32.34
CA ILE A 639 -24.18 4.17 -31.89
C ILE A 639 -25.12 5.29 -31.38
N PHE A 640 -26.26 5.51 -32.04
CA PHE A 640 -27.28 6.46 -31.58
C PHE A 640 -27.86 6.04 -30.22
N LEU A 641 -28.21 4.76 -30.05
CA LEU A 641 -28.73 4.25 -28.78
C LEU A 641 -27.68 4.25 -27.67
N GLU A 642 -26.43 3.88 -27.93
CA GLU A 642 -25.34 4.02 -26.97
C GLU A 642 -25.13 5.47 -26.53
N GLY A 643 -25.23 6.43 -27.46
CA GLY A 643 -25.16 7.85 -27.16
C GLY A 643 -26.27 8.31 -26.21
N VAL A 644 -27.53 7.89 -26.46
CA VAL A 644 -28.70 8.33 -25.68
C VAL A 644 -28.91 7.51 -24.40
N LEU A 645 -28.39 6.28 -24.32
CA LEU A 645 -28.47 5.41 -23.14
C LEU A 645 -27.32 5.63 -22.14
N LYS A 646 -26.52 6.70 -22.26
CA LYS A 646 -25.44 7.02 -21.30
C LYS A 646 -25.96 7.39 -19.88
N GLY A 647 -25.02 7.68 -18.98
CA GLY A 647 -25.18 7.64 -17.52
C GLY A 647 -26.41 8.33 -16.92
N ASN A 648 -26.96 7.69 -15.88
CA ASN A 648 -27.95 8.14 -14.89
C ASN A 648 -29.28 8.80 -15.33
N GLU A 649 -29.47 9.19 -16.59
CA GLU A 649 -30.73 9.83 -17.02
C GLU A 649 -31.94 8.90 -16.92
N LEU A 650 -33.00 9.39 -16.28
CA LEU A 650 -34.36 8.86 -16.44
C LEU A 650 -34.90 9.29 -17.80
N ILE A 651 -34.99 8.36 -18.74
CA ILE A 651 -35.60 8.58 -20.06
C ILE A 651 -37.11 8.63 -19.88
N ASN A 652 -37.65 9.85 -19.78
CA ASN A 652 -39.08 10.11 -19.73
C ASN A 652 -39.77 9.78 -21.07
N TYR A 653 -41.10 9.78 -21.07
CA TYR A 653 -41.93 9.48 -22.23
C TYR A 653 -41.57 10.33 -23.47
N THR A 654 -41.29 11.62 -23.28
CA THR A 654 -40.90 12.54 -24.36
C THR A 654 -39.58 12.13 -25.03
N LYS A 655 -38.54 11.83 -24.26
CA LYS A 655 -37.26 11.31 -24.78
C LYS A 655 -37.47 9.96 -25.47
N LYS A 656 -38.27 9.05 -24.89
CA LYS A 656 -38.61 7.76 -25.50
C LYS A 656 -39.26 7.93 -26.89
N VAL A 657 -40.24 8.82 -27.04
CA VAL A 657 -40.90 9.10 -28.32
C VAL A 657 -39.91 9.63 -29.36
N GLN A 658 -38.99 10.52 -28.97
CA GLN A 658 -37.93 11.02 -29.86
C GLN A 658 -36.99 9.91 -30.33
N ILE A 659 -36.57 9.01 -29.43
CA ILE A 659 -35.71 7.85 -29.76
C ILE A 659 -36.42 6.93 -30.75
N LEU A 660 -37.66 6.52 -30.45
CA LEU A 660 -38.44 5.64 -31.32
C LEU A 660 -38.72 6.28 -32.69
N ARG A 661 -38.97 7.60 -32.76
CA ARG A 661 -39.12 8.32 -34.03
C ARG A 661 -37.82 8.30 -34.85
N LYS A 662 -36.66 8.42 -34.21
CA LYS A 662 -35.36 8.43 -34.87
C LYS A 662 -34.91 7.02 -35.31
N ILE A 663 -35.21 5.98 -34.54
CA ILE A 663 -35.08 4.57 -34.98
C ILE A 663 -36.01 4.28 -36.17
N ARG A 664 -37.26 4.77 -36.13
CA ARG A 664 -38.18 4.65 -37.28
C ARG A 664 -37.62 5.35 -38.53
N SER A 665 -36.98 6.52 -38.42
CA SER A 665 -36.28 7.14 -39.56
C SER A 665 -35.20 6.21 -40.13
N TYR A 666 -34.28 5.74 -39.29
CA TYR A 666 -33.15 4.92 -39.71
C TYR A 666 -33.53 3.57 -40.34
N VAL A 667 -34.72 3.03 -40.06
CA VAL A 667 -35.22 1.80 -40.70
C VAL A 667 -36.18 2.08 -41.87
N ASN A 668 -36.83 3.24 -41.90
CA ASN A 668 -37.59 3.70 -43.08
C ASN A 668 -36.65 4.12 -44.23
N GLU A 669 -35.43 4.59 -43.94
CA GLU A 669 -34.31 4.80 -44.88
C GLU A 669 -33.90 3.52 -45.67
N ILE A 670 -34.56 2.38 -45.46
CA ILE A 670 -34.18 1.05 -45.96
C ILE A 670 -35.36 0.33 -46.67
N LYS A 671 -36.48 1.03 -46.96
CA LYS A 671 -37.73 0.39 -47.43
C LYS A 671 -38.25 0.91 -48.77
N ASP A 672 -37.86 0.21 -49.84
CA ASP A 672 -38.54 0.23 -51.16
C ASP A 672 -39.57 -0.92 -51.33
N SER A 673 -39.90 -1.66 -50.27
CA SER A 673 -40.86 -2.79 -50.34
C SER A 673 -41.89 -2.77 -49.21
N THR A 674 -43.17 -2.77 -49.57
CA THR A 674 -44.33 -2.57 -48.67
C THR A 674 -44.67 -3.74 -47.75
N ASP A 675 -44.39 -4.99 -48.13
CA ASP A 675 -44.90 -6.17 -47.42
C ASP A 675 -44.28 -6.41 -46.02
N LYS A 676 -43.26 -5.63 -45.63
CA LYS A 676 -42.61 -5.70 -44.31
C LYS A 676 -43.22 -4.75 -43.26
N ILE A 677 -44.45 -4.25 -43.43
CA ILE A 677 -45.02 -3.21 -42.53
C ILE A 677 -45.51 -3.77 -41.18
N THR A 678 -46.27 -4.86 -41.15
CA THR A 678 -46.81 -5.45 -39.90
C THR A 678 -45.72 -5.97 -38.97
N ASN A 679 -44.78 -6.76 -39.48
CA ASN A 679 -43.62 -7.23 -38.73
C ASN A 679 -42.75 -6.07 -38.17
N PHE A 680 -42.64 -4.96 -38.91
CA PHE A 680 -41.89 -3.79 -38.44
C PHE A 680 -42.60 -3.04 -37.30
N ARG A 681 -43.95 -2.98 -37.31
CA ARG A 681 -44.70 -2.43 -36.18
C ARG A 681 -44.45 -3.24 -34.90
N SER A 682 -44.62 -4.57 -34.98
CA SER A 682 -44.29 -5.48 -33.87
C SER A 682 -42.84 -5.35 -33.39
N PHE A 683 -41.88 -5.17 -34.30
CA PHE A 683 -40.48 -4.94 -33.94
C PHE A 683 -40.24 -3.62 -33.18
N ILE A 684 -40.81 -2.51 -33.64
CA ILE A 684 -40.72 -1.23 -32.90
C ILE A 684 -41.45 -1.31 -31.55
N ASP A 685 -42.55 -2.04 -31.47
CA ASP A 685 -43.30 -2.19 -30.23
C ASP A 685 -42.51 -3.05 -29.21
N LYS A 686 -41.80 -4.11 -29.66
CA LYS A 686 -40.81 -4.85 -28.85
C LYS A 686 -39.64 -3.97 -28.38
N ILE A 687 -39.10 -3.09 -29.23
CA ILE A 687 -38.08 -2.11 -28.83
C ILE A 687 -38.65 -1.15 -27.76
N SER A 688 -39.88 -0.67 -27.96
CA SER A 688 -40.59 0.23 -27.05
C SER A 688 -40.81 -0.41 -25.67
N GLU A 689 -41.11 -1.71 -25.63
CA GLU A 689 -41.27 -2.51 -24.41
C GLU A 689 -39.92 -2.77 -23.72
N ALA A 690 -38.91 -3.26 -24.46
CA ALA A 690 -37.57 -3.49 -23.92
C ALA A 690 -36.98 -2.20 -23.33
N MET A 691 -37.10 -1.08 -24.04
CA MET A 691 -36.71 0.24 -23.53
C MET A 691 -37.42 0.59 -22.21
N ASN A 692 -38.74 0.40 -22.08
CA ASN A 692 -39.44 0.62 -20.81
C ASN A 692 -38.81 -0.19 -19.67
N ASN A 693 -38.53 -1.48 -19.91
CA ASN A 693 -38.04 -2.40 -18.89
C ASN A 693 -36.62 -2.06 -18.40
N ILE A 694 -35.75 -1.56 -19.30
CA ILE A 694 -34.36 -1.16 -18.98
C ILE A 694 -34.31 0.20 -18.27
N LEU A 695 -35.21 1.11 -18.64
CA LEU A 695 -35.19 2.52 -18.24
C LEU A 695 -36.06 2.80 -17.00
N ARG A 696 -36.83 1.79 -16.55
CA ARG A 696 -37.52 1.78 -15.26
C ARG A 696 -36.56 2.06 -14.09
N GLU A 697 -37.11 2.60 -13.01
CA GLU A 697 -36.44 2.57 -11.71
C GLU A 697 -36.26 1.12 -11.25
N ILE A 698 -35.01 0.69 -11.05
CA ILE A 698 -34.70 -0.66 -10.55
C ILE A 698 -34.56 -0.56 -9.03
N LYS A 699 -35.37 -1.33 -8.32
CA LYS A 699 -35.40 -1.42 -6.85
C LYS A 699 -34.59 -2.63 -6.39
N MET A 700 -34.24 -2.66 -5.10
CA MET A 700 -33.61 -3.85 -4.50
C MET A 700 -34.51 -5.10 -4.60
N GLU A 701 -35.84 -4.90 -4.57
CA GLU A 701 -36.82 -5.93 -4.91
C GLU A 701 -36.49 -6.64 -6.22
N ASP A 702 -36.24 -5.90 -7.31
CA ASP A 702 -36.02 -6.48 -8.64
C ASP A 702 -34.81 -7.42 -8.67
N GLN A 703 -33.77 -7.10 -7.89
CA GLN A 703 -32.62 -7.98 -7.70
C GLN A 703 -32.99 -9.25 -6.94
N PHE A 704 -33.82 -9.16 -5.89
CA PHE A 704 -34.34 -10.34 -5.20
C PHE A 704 -35.24 -11.19 -6.10
N ARG A 705 -36.20 -10.59 -6.82
CA ARG A 705 -37.10 -11.28 -7.76
C ARG A 705 -36.29 -12.03 -8.83
N ALA A 706 -35.30 -11.39 -9.45
CA ALA A 706 -34.41 -12.02 -10.43
C ALA A 706 -33.58 -13.18 -9.86
N ARG A 707 -33.07 -13.06 -8.62
CA ARG A 707 -32.33 -14.14 -7.95
C ARG A 707 -33.21 -15.35 -7.62
N MET A 708 -34.46 -15.13 -7.18
CA MET A 708 -35.43 -16.21 -6.98
C MET A 708 -35.80 -16.88 -8.31
N ASP A 709 -36.07 -16.11 -9.36
CA ASP A 709 -36.34 -16.61 -10.72
C ASP A 709 -35.20 -17.49 -11.29
N LEU A 710 -33.94 -17.29 -10.85
CA LEU A 710 -32.80 -18.14 -11.21
C LEU A 710 -32.73 -19.44 -10.39
N ILE A 711 -33.05 -19.39 -9.09
CA ILE A 711 -33.17 -20.60 -8.22
C ILE A 711 -34.32 -21.49 -8.66
N ASP A 712 -35.43 -20.88 -9.07
CA ASP A 712 -36.63 -21.56 -9.54
C ASP A 712 -36.47 -22.18 -10.94
N LYS A 713 -35.37 -21.86 -11.64
CA LYS A 713 -34.91 -22.47 -12.91
C LYS A 713 -33.67 -23.35 -12.74
N ASP A 714 -33.21 -23.61 -11.51
CA ASP A 714 -31.99 -24.36 -11.19
C ASP A 714 -30.68 -23.80 -11.80
N LEU A 715 -30.69 -22.52 -12.18
CA LEU A 715 -29.51 -21.78 -12.68
C LEU A 715 -28.66 -21.17 -11.56
N LEU A 716 -29.16 -21.18 -10.33
CA LEU A 716 -28.49 -20.67 -9.13
C LEU A 716 -28.91 -21.50 -7.91
N LYS A 717 -28.01 -21.68 -6.94
CA LYS A 717 -28.34 -22.30 -5.65
C LYS A 717 -28.66 -21.23 -4.59
N SER A 718 -29.51 -21.58 -3.62
CA SER A 718 -29.96 -20.65 -2.58
C SER A 718 -28.85 -20.26 -1.60
N GLU A 719 -27.94 -21.21 -1.35
CA GLU A 719 -26.70 -21.05 -0.59
C GLU A 719 -25.63 -20.18 -1.28
N ASP A 720 -25.73 -19.95 -2.60
CA ASP A 720 -24.76 -19.14 -3.35
C ASP A 720 -25.15 -17.65 -3.45
N ILE A 721 -26.40 -17.27 -3.13
CA ILE A 721 -26.82 -15.85 -3.09
C ILE A 721 -25.97 -15.03 -2.13
N ALA A 722 -25.57 -15.58 -0.99
CA ALA A 722 -24.74 -14.86 -0.02
C ALA A 722 -23.36 -14.49 -0.60
N LYS A 723 -22.79 -15.35 -1.45
CA LYS A 723 -21.48 -15.15 -2.12
C LYS A 723 -21.60 -14.13 -3.26
N LEU A 724 -22.68 -14.21 -4.03
CA LEU A 724 -22.99 -13.29 -5.12
C LEU A 724 -23.51 -11.91 -4.65
N THR A 725 -23.79 -11.74 -3.37
CA THR A 725 -24.12 -10.43 -2.77
C THR A 725 -22.84 -9.84 -2.18
N SER A 726 -21.99 -9.32 -3.05
CA SER A 726 -20.68 -8.76 -2.72
C SER A 726 -20.65 -7.23 -2.65
N LEU A 727 -19.83 -6.73 -1.72
CA LEU A 727 -19.58 -5.32 -1.45
C LEU A 727 -18.06 -5.10 -1.43
N ARG A 728 -17.54 -4.42 -2.46
CA ARG A 728 -16.09 -4.29 -2.70
C ARG A 728 -15.43 -5.68 -2.81
N GLU A 729 -14.69 -6.09 -1.78
CA GLU A 729 -13.92 -7.35 -1.73
C GLU A 729 -14.51 -8.38 -0.75
N LYS A 730 -15.54 -8.03 0.03
CA LYS A 730 -16.20 -8.90 1.01
C LYS A 730 -17.66 -9.13 0.64
N SER A 731 -18.22 -10.29 0.96
CA SER A 731 -19.60 -10.66 0.64
C SER A 731 -20.48 -10.84 1.87
N HIS A 732 -21.80 -10.95 1.66
CA HIS A 732 -22.71 -11.39 2.72
C HIS A 732 -22.29 -12.78 3.26
N PHE A 733 -21.74 -13.65 2.40
CA PHE A 733 -21.18 -14.95 2.83
C PHE A 733 -19.98 -14.77 3.76
N ASP A 734 -19.05 -13.84 3.47
CA ASP A 734 -17.91 -13.54 4.35
C ASP A 734 -18.38 -13.14 5.76
N VAL A 735 -19.32 -12.21 5.83
CA VAL A 735 -19.88 -11.75 7.11
C VAL A 735 -20.61 -12.87 7.86
N LEU A 736 -21.26 -13.80 7.15
CA LEU A 736 -21.94 -14.95 7.75
C LEU A 736 -20.95 -16.01 8.28
N ARG A 737 -19.85 -16.30 7.57
CA ARG A 737 -18.80 -17.21 8.09
C ARG A 737 -18.01 -16.61 9.24
N GLU A 738 -17.75 -15.30 9.22
CA GLU A 738 -17.11 -14.58 10.32
C GLU A 738 -18.04 -14.50 11.55
N ARG A 739 -19.35 -14.23 11.37
CA ARG A 739 -20.36 -14.36 12.44
C ARG A 739 -20.32 -15.74 13.08
N PHE A 740 -20.39 -16.79 12.26
CA PHE A 740 -20.49 -18.17 12.73
C PHE A 740 -19.30 -18.57 13.61
N PHE A 741 -18.09 -18.12 13.25
CA PHE A 741 -16.89 -18.27 14.09
C PHE A 741 -17.04 -17.58 15.45
N PHE A 742 -17.39 -16.29 15.48
CA PHE A 742 -17.51 -15.53 16.73
C PHE A 742 -18.57 -16.12 17.68
N GLN A 743 -19.60 -16.78 17.17
CA GLN A 743 -20.57 -17.48 18.03
C GLN A 743 -19.95 -18.61 18.85
N TYR A 744 -18.92 -19.30 18.35
CA TYR A 744 -18.20 -20.30 19.17
C TYR A 744 -17.32 -19.62 20.23
N ILE A 745 -16.67 -18.51 19.88
CA ILE A 745 -15.89 -17.70 20.83
C ILE A 745 -16.80 -17.24 21.99
N VAL A 746 -18.00 -16.73 21.71
CA VAL A 746 -19.01 -16.34 22.71
C VAL A 746 -19.48 -17.53 23.56
N ASP A 747 -19.74 -18.69 22.94
CA ASP A 747 -20.16 -19.89 23.65
C ASP A 747 -19.07 -20.43 24.59
N TRP A 748 -17.78 -20.28 24.25
CA TRP A 748 -16.65 -20.66 25.10
C TRP A 748 -16.38 -19.63 26.21
N PHE A 749 -16.38 -18.34 25.86
CA PHE A 749 -16.29 -17.20 26.79
C PHE A 749 -17.36 -17.28 27.90
N TYR A 750 -18.62 -17.56 27.54
CA TYR A 750 -19.68 -17.71 28.53
C TYR A 750 -19.52 -18.96 29.41
N LYS A 751 -18.95 -20.06 28.88
CA LYS A 751 -18.63 -21.25 29.70
C LYS A 751 -17.61 -20.92 30.78
N ILE A 752 -16.56 -20.15 30.45
CA ILE A 752 -15.54 -19.69 31.40
C ILE A 752 -16.21 -18.93 32.56
N TYR A 753 -16.99 -17.89 32.24
CA TYR A 753 -17.80 -17.15 33.20
C TYR A 753 -18.66 -18.06 34.11
N THR A 754 -19.46 -18.96 33.52
CA THR A 754 -20.34 -19.86 34.31
C THR A 754 -19.59 -20.92 35.13
N SER A 755 -18.30 -21.13 34.87
CA SER A 755 -17.44 -22.01 35.67
C SER A 755 -16.83 -21.29 36.87
N GLN A 756 -16.43 -20.03 36.70
CA GLN A 756 -15.89 -19.20 37.78
C GLN A 756 -16.98 -18.77 38.78
N LYS A 757 -18.19 -18.44 38.29
CA LYS A 757 -19.35 -18.08 39.13
C LYS A 757 -19.99 -19.27 39.90
N LYS A 758 -19.34 -20.44 39.90
CA LYS A 758 -19.73 -21.62 40.71
C LYS A 758 -18.78 -21.89 41.87
N ILE A 759 -17.92 -20.91 42.17
CA ILE A 759 -17.00 -20.84 43.31
C ILE A 759 -17.46 -19.67 44.18
#